data_AF-A0A9E7K4X2-F1
#
_entry.id   AF-A0A9E7K4X2-F1
#
_cell.length_a   1.000
_cell.length_b   1.000
_cell.length_c   1.000
_cell.angle_alpha   90.00
_cell.angle_beta   90.00
_cell.angle_gamma   90.00
#
_symmetry.space_group_name_H-M   'P 1'
#
loop_
_entity.id
_entity.type
_entity.pdbx_description
1 polymer ?
#
loop_
_entity_poly.entity_id
_entity_poly.type
_entity_poly.pdbx_seq_one_letter_code
_entity_poly.pdbx_strand_id
1 'polypeptide(L)'
;MANRFFPNDLPEFVEEKEGVVAQSTLHNLLYLPYPKLADKLLKAALDLKDKVVKETWVRSGRRAKDYTLYTGAFGTAFLLFKSYQVTKNRSDLGLCNEIVRACEQASQGSPFVTFICGRAGVCALGAVVAKEAGDEDLLRHYLRSFREIKIPGDAPNELLYGRAGYLWACSFLNKHIGEGTIPSTDMSSIGEDIILDGKRLAIKGSCPLMYEWYGEKYWGAAHGLAGIMHVLMDVNLKPEDLEYVKGTLHYMIQNRFPSGNYPSSEGFDTDRLVHWCHGAPGVALTLAKAAQVFQDKLFLKAAAEAADVVWNRGLLKRVGICHGVSGNAYVFLSLYRLTGNVMPRWSIIMDATTVTRPCLFPNNNHKYEPDKVKRLRSFRKSPILWKCRSRRMADRYFPNEMPDFVEEQEGAVAQSTLHSLLCLPYAKLADKFLRAALDLKEKVVKETWLRNGRRIKDYTLYTGALGTAFLLFKAYQVTNNPSDLSLCGEIIRACDSVSAGSRHVTFICGRAGVCALGAVVAKHAGDNVLLNHFLSSFREIKMRDVPNELLYGKVGYLWACSFLNKHIGESTIPSTHMSPVAKEIILDGKRLSNKGSCPLMYEWHGKKYWGAAHGLAGIMHVLMDMELKPEDKECIKGTLSYMINHRFPSGNFPSSQGSNSDRLVHWCHGAPGVALTLIKAAQVFQDDQILGAAEEAAKVVWSRGLLKRVGICHGISGNTYVFLSLYRLTGRVEYLYRAKAFACFLLDRANQLIADGRMHSGDRPYSMFEGQGGMAHLFLDMIRPSESRFPAYEL
;
A
#
# COMPACT_ATOMS: atom_id res chain seq x y z
N MET A 1 11.00 12.27 -12.86
CA MET A 1 10.29 12.92 -11.72
C MET A 1 9.04 13.72 -12.13
N ALA A 2 8.90 14.16 -13.40
CA ALA A 2 7.86 15.11 -13.87
C ALA A 2 6.37 14.69 -13.81
N ASN A 3 6.04 13.44 -13.44
CA ASN A 3 4.64 12.97 -13.45
C ASN A 3 3.89 13.13 -12.12
N ARG A 4 4.52 13.64 -11.04
CA ARG A 4 3.89 13.69 -9.69
C ARG A 4 3.43 15.07 -9.25
N PHE A 5 4.11 16.12 -9.69
CA PHE A 5 3.80 17.51 -9.40
C PHE A 5 3.85 18.33 -10.69
N PHE A 6 3.19 19.47 -10.69
CA PHE A 6 3.37 20.49 -11.71
C PHE A 6 4.71 21.20 -11.48
N PRO A 7 5.46 21.57 -12.53
CA PRO A 7 6.51 22.56 -12.39
C PRO A 7 5.97 23.79 -11.66
N ASN A 8 6.75 24.33 -10.71
CA ASN A 8 6.36 25.55 -10.03
C ASN A 8 6.97 26.74 -10.76
N ASP A 9 6.25 27.21 -11.79
CA ASP A 9 6.62 28.40 -12.56
C ASP A 9 5.99 29.68 -11.98
N LEU A 10 5.47 29.62 -10.74
CA LEU A 10 4.90 30.79 -10.07
C LEU A 10 6.02 31.73 -9.61
N PRO A 11 5.78 33.06 -9.66
CA PRO A 11 6.71 34.02 -9.09
C PRO A 11 6.96 33.72 -7.60
N GLU A 12 8.21 33.86 -7.15
CA GLU A 12 8.58 33.67 -5.74
C GLU A 12 7.78 34.64 -4.85
N PHE A 13 7.63 35.90 -5.27
CA PHE A 13 6.82 36.87 -4.54
C PHE A 13 6.11 37.79 -5.52
N VAL A 14 4.91 38.20 -5.13
CA VAL A 14 4.10 39.17 -5.85
C VAL A 14 3.58 40.18 -4.83
N GLU A 15 3.81 41.46 -5.09
CA GLU A 15 3.25 42.52 -4.28
C GLU A 15 1.74 42.65 -4.55
N GLU A 16 0.94 42.68 -3.48
CA GLU A 16 -0.52 42.80 -3.56
C GLU A 16 -0.90 44.15 -4.18
N LYS A 17 -1.64 44.12 -5.30
CA LYS A 17 -2.03 45.32 -6.04
C LYS A 17 -3.37 45.15 -6.76
N GLU A 18 -4.28 46.09 -6.55
CA GLU A 18 -5.57 46.11 -7.24
C GLU A 18 -5.43 46.55 -8.71
N GLY A 19 -6.29 45.99 -9.57
CA GLY A 19 -6.37 46.38 -10.98
C GLY A 19 -5.27 45.80 -11.88
N VAL A 20 -4.42 44.91 -11.38
CA VAL A 20 -3.42 44.22 -12.21
C VAL A 20 -4.12 43.19 -13.11
N VAL A 21 -4.07 43.41 -14.42
CA VAL A 21 -4.48 42.42 -15.43
C VAL A 21 -3.27 41.57 -15.77
N ALA A 22 -3.15 40.40 -15.14
CA ALA A 22 -2.07 39.46 -15.37
C ALA A 22 -2.40 38.45 -16.48
N GLN A 23 -1.36 37.74 -16.95
CA GLN A 23 -1.41 36.82 -18.10
C GLN A 23 -2.31 35.59 -17.90
N SER A 24 -2.71 35.26 -16.66
CA SER A 24 -3.62 34.16 -16.37
C SER A 24 -4.51 34.40 -15.16
N THR A 25 -5.59 33.63 -15.05
CA THR A 25 -6.51 33.64 -13.90
C THR A 25 -5.81 33.33 -12.58
N LEU A 26 -4.78 32.48 -12.59
CA LEU A 26 -3.98 32.18 -11.41
C LEU A 26 -3.11 33.37 -10.99
N HIS A 27 -2.46 34.05 -11.94
CA HIS A 27 -1.68 35.25 -11.61
C HIS A 27 -2.58 36.34 -11.03
N ASN A 28 -3.78 36.56 -11.60
CA ASN A 28 -4.74 37.51 -11.05
C ASN A 28 -5.12 37.22 -9.60
N LEU A 29 -5.15 35.95 -9.17
CA LEU A 29 -5.39 35.60 -7.77
C LEU A 29 -4.19 35.92 -6.87
N LEU A 30 -2.96 35.84 -7.38
CA LEU A 30 -1.74 36.13 -6.62
C LEU A 30 -1.53 37.63 -6.37
N TYR A 31 -1.96 38.50 -7.29
CA TYR A 31 -1.89 39.97 -7.09
C TYR A 31 -3.02 40.52 -6.21
N LEU A 32 -4.08 39.74 -5.97
CA LEU A 32 -5.26 40.24 -5.27
C LEU A 32 -4.93 40.54 -3.79
N PRO A 33 -5.34 41.69 -3.23
CA PRO A 33 -5.16 41.96 -1.82
C PRO A 33 -5.70 40.83 -0.96
N TYR A 34 -4.93 40.40 0.05
CA TYR A 34 -5.22 39.19 0.81
C TYR A 34 -6.63 39.17 1.42
N PRO A 35 -7.21 40.27 1.95
CA PRO A 35 -8.60 40.27 2.42
C PRO A 35 -9.60 39.87 1.32
N LYS A 36 -9.44 40.40 0.10
CA LYS A 36 -10.30 40.05 -1.05
C LYS A 36 -10.06 38.62 -1.51
N LEU A 37 -8.82 38.14 -1.46
CA LEU A 37 -8.51 36.73 -1.74
C LEU A 37 -9.13 35.81 -0.69
N ALA A 38 -9.03 36.18 0.59
CA ALA A 38 -9.61 35.45 1.71
C ALA A 38 -11.13 35.34 1.57
N ASP A 39 -11.83 36.40 1.17
CA ASP A 39 -13.27 36.36 0.90
C ASP A 39 -13.61 35.40 -0.24
N LYS A 40 -12.83 35.41 -1.34
CA LYS A 40 -13.01 34.47 -2.46
C LYS A 40 -12.76 33.02 -2.04
N LEU A 41 -11.70 32.77 -1.27
CA LEU A 41 -11.35 31.45 -0.77
C LEU A 41 -12.39 30.96 0.25
N LEU A 42 -12.91 31.85 1.10
CA LEU A 42 -13.97 31.54 2.04
C LEU A 42 -15.23 31.11 1.30
N LYS A 43 -15.67 31.88 0.29
CA LYS A 43 -16.83 31.50 -0.54
C LYS A 43 -16.62 30.14 -1.21
N ALA A 44 -15.47 29.92 -1.85
CA ALA A 44 -15.15 28.65 -2.48
C ALA A 44 -15.11 27.47 -1.48
N ALA A 45 -14.60 27.70 -0.26
CA ALA A 45 -14.56 26.70 0.79
C ALA A 45 -15.95 26.35 1.32
N LEU A 46 -16.84 27.34 1.46
CA LEU A 46 -18.24 27.11 1.88
C LEU A 46 -19.03 26.35 0.80
N ASP A 47 -18.88 26.72 -0.48
CA ASP A 47 -19.48 25.99 -1.59
C ASP A 47 -19.00 24.52 -1.64
N LEU A 48 -17.69 24.31 -1.43
CA LEU A 48 -17.11 22.97 -1.39
C LEU A 48 -17.57 22.18 -0.16
N LYS A 49 -17.69 22.82 1.01
CA LYS A 49 -18.23 22.20 2.23
C LYS A 49 -19.62 21.65 1.99
N ASP A 50 -20.51 22.44 1.39
CA ASP A 50 -21.89 21.99 1.11
C ASP A 50 -21.92 20.81 0.14
N LYS A 51 -21.04 20.82 -0.88
CA LYS A 51 -20.85 19.68 -1.77
C LYS A 51 -20.33 18.45 -1.04
N VAL A 52 -19.34 18.59 -0.16
CA VAL A 52 -18.80 17.49 0.64
C VAL A 52 -19.88 16.91 1.55
N VAL A 53 -20.66 17.73 2.23
CA VAL A 53 -21.79 17.30 3.07
C VAL A 53 -22.80 16.50 2.24
N LYS A 54 -23.19 17.02 1.07
CA LYS A 54 -24.13 16.30 0.19
C LYS A 54 -23.61 14.93 -0.23
N GLU A 55 -22.34 14.86 -0.61
CA GLU A 55 -21.71 13.64 -1.14
C GLU A 55 -21.41 12.60 -0.06
N THR A 56 -20.98 13.03 1.12
CA THR A 56 -20.50 12.13 2.18
C THR A 56 -21.56 11.84 3.24
N TRP A 57 -22.44 12.77 3.52
CA TRP A 57 -23.47 12.64 4.56
C TRP A 57 -24.84 12.35 3.96
N VAL A 58 -25.35 13.23 3.10
CA VAL A 58 -26.73 13.11 2.58
C VAL A 58 -26.89 11.86 1.72
N ARG A 59 -26.01 11.62 0.75
CA ARG A 59 -26.06 10.42 -0.12
C ARG A 59 -25.87 9.10 0.61
N SER A 60 -25.25 9.10 1.80
CA SER A 60 -25.11 7.90 2.63
C SER A 60 -26.42 7.49 3.32
N GLY A 61 -27.46 8.32 3.20
CA GLY A 61 -28.67 8.23 4.00
C GLY A 61 -28.41 8.63 5.45
N ARG A 62 -27.51 9.59 5.68
CA ARG A 62 -27.12 10.09 7.02
C ARG A 62 -26.60 8.98 7.93
N ARG A 63 -25.68 8.14 7.41
CA ARG A 63 -25.09 7.02 8.14
C ARG A 63 -23.57 7.05 8.04
N ALA A 64 -22.89 6.98 9.18
CA ALA A 64 -21.45 6.83 9.24
C ALA A 64 -21.07 5.33 9.13
N LYS A 65 -20.69 4.88 7.93
CA LYS A 65 -20.12 3.52 7.76
C LYS A 65 -18.62 3.49 8.07
N ASP A 66 -17.93 4.53 7.61
CA ASP A 66 -16.55 4.83 7.96
C ASP A 66 -16.58 6.04 8.89
N TYR A 67 -16.23 5.84 10.15
CA TYR A 67 -16.25 6.86 11.19
C TYR A 67 -14.91 7.58 11.34
N THR A 68 -13.91 7.27 10.51
CA THR A 68 -12.55 7.82 10.65
C THR A 68 -12.43 9.23 10.08
N LEU A 69 -11.48 10.01 10.60
CA LEU A 69 -11.10 11.32 10.05
C LEU A 69 -10.42 11.16 8.69
N TYR A 70 -9.69 10.04 8.54
CA TYR A 70 -8.81 9.80 7.41
C TYR A 70 -9.57 9.62 6.09
N THR A 71 -10.67 8.87 6.11
CA THR A 71 -11.44 8.53 4.91
C THR A 71 -12.96 8.67 5.08
N GLY A 72 -13.45 8.87 6.30
CA GLY A 72 -14.85 8.70 6.66
C GLY A 72 -15.63 10.00 6.93
N ALA A 73 -16.85 9.80 7.44
CA ALA A 73 -17.81 10.86 7.75
C ALA A 73 -17.32 11.81 8.86
N PHE A 74 -16.41 11.35 9.72
CA PHE A 74 -15.81 12.20 10.74
C PHE A 74 -14.95 13.32 10.13
N GLY A 75 -14.38 13.12 8.93
CA GLY A 75 -13.76 14.22 8.17
C GLY A 75 -14.74 15.31 7.76
N THR A 76 -15.98 14.94 7.44
CA THR A 76 -17.05 15.91 7.15
C THR A 76 -17.47 16.67 8.40
N ALA A 77 -17.59 15.99 9.56
CA ALA A 77 -17.84 16.65 10.84
C ALA A 77 -16.74 17.64 11.18
N PHE A 78 -15.47 17.25 11.02
CA PHE A 78 -14.33 18.12 11.30
C PHE A 78 -14.29 19.35 10.38
N LEU A 79 -14.66 19.20 9.10
CA LEU A 79 -14.81 20.31 8.16
C LEU A 79 -15.92 21.28 8.58
N LEU A 80 -17.09 20.76 9.01
CA LEU A 80 -18.19 21.58 9.51
C LEU A 80 -17.80 22.36 10.76
N PHE A 81 -17.09 21.71 11.70
CA PHE A 81 -16.54 22.40 12.86
C PHE A 81 -15.58 23.52 12.45
N LYS A 82 -14.70 23.27 11.48
CA LYS A 82 -13.81 24.30 10.94
C LYS A 82 -14.58 25.45 10.29
N SER A 83 -15.67 25.15 9.58
CA SER A 83 -16.56 26.16 9.00
C SER A 83 -17.20 27.02 10.10
N TYR A 84 -17.75 26.39 11.14
CA TYR A 84 -18.30 27.09 12.31
C TYR A 84 -17.27 28.00 12.98
N GLN A 85 -16.02 27.55 13.13
CA GLN A 85 -14.97 28.38 13.74
C GLN A 85 -14.75 29.71 12.99
N VAL A 86 -14.93 29.69 11.67
CA VAL A 86 -14.72 30.86 10.80
C VAL A 86 -16.00 31.71 10.67
N THR A 87 -17.16 31.08 10.46
CA THR A 87 -18.41 31.78 10.12
C THR A 87 -19.32 32.03 11.32
N LYS A 88 -19.10 31.32 12.44
CA LYS A 88 -20.01 31.23 13.59
C LYS A 88 -21.41 30.73 13.25
N ASN A 89 -21.59 30.06 12.10
CA ASN A 89 -22.87 29.50 11.67
C ASN A 89 -23.31 28.34 12.57
N ARG A 90 -24.36 28.55 13.38
CA ARG A 90 -24.89 27.55 14.30
C ARG A 90 -25.46 26.31 13.60
N SER A 91 -25.93 26.42 12.35
CA SER A 91 -26.41 25.27 11.58
C SER A 91 -25.27 24.29 11.24
N ASP A 92 -24.07 24.79 10.97
CA ASP A 92 -22.89 23.95 10.73
C ASP A 92 -22.47 23.21 12.01
N LEU A 93 -22.59 23.87 13.18
CA LEU A 93 -22.35 23.25 14.48
C LEU A 93 -23.38 22.15 14.78
N GLY A 94 -24.67 22.40 14.51
CA GLY A 94 -25.74 21.41 14.68
C GLY A 94 -25.54 20.18 13.80
N LEU A 95 -25.20 20.36 12.52
CA LEU A 95 -24.91 19.26 11.60
C LEU A 95 -23.63 18.51 11.98
N CYS A 96 -22.61 19.22 12.47
CA CYS A 96 -21.41 18.59 13.02
C CYS A 96 -21.77 17.62 14.16
N ASN A 97 -22.61 18.06 15.10
CA ASN A 97 -23.09 17.23 16.21
C ASN A 97 -23.86 15.98 15.72
N GLU A 98 -24.74 16.13 14.73
CA GLU A 98 -25.47 15.01 14.12
C GLU A 98 -24.52 13.94 13.58
N ILE A 99 -23.49 14.35 12.82
CA ILE A 99 -22.52 13.43 12.23
C ILE A 99 -21.65 12.78 13.30
N VAL A 100 -21.21 13.53 14.32
CA VAL A 100 -20.40 13.00 15.42
C VAL A 100 -21.16 11.89 16.18
N ARG A 101 -22.45 12.08 16.47
CA ARG A 101 -23.29 11.04 17.09
C ARG A 101 -23.37 9.77 16.26
N ALA A 102 -23.46 9.89 14.93
CA ALA A 102 -23.45 8.73 14.05
C ALA A 102 -22.07 8.05 14.00
N CYS A 103 -20.98 8.82 13.99
CA CYS A 103 -19.62 8.29 14.09
C CYS A 103 -19.38 7.57 15.41
N GLU A 104 -19.96 8.06 16.51
CA GLU A 104 -19.85 7.42 17.82
C GLU A 104 -20.49 6.04 17.81
N GLN A 105 -21.72 5.92 17.29
CA GLN A 105 -22.40 4.63 17.14
C GLN A 105 -21.59 3.66 16.28
N ALA A 106 -21.03 4.14 15.17
CA ALA A 106 -20.23 3.33 14.27
C ALA A 106 -18.85 2.93 14.84
N SER A 107 -18.35 3.67 15.82
CA SER A 107 -17.06 3.38 16.47
C SER A 107 -17.16 2.36 17.63
N GLN A 108 -18.37 2.00 18.04
CA GLN A 108 -18.61 1.01 19.10
C GLN A 108 -17.95 -0.34 18.75
N GLY A 109 -17.18 -0.89 19.70
CA GLY A 109 -16.45 -2.15 19.51
C GLY A 109 -15.21 -2.08 18.61
N SER A 110 -14.85 -0.90 18.10
CA SER A 110 -13.66 -0.78 17.26
C SER A 110 -12.36 -0.88 18.07
N PRO A 111 -11.34 -1.59 17.55
CA PRO A 111 -10.03 -1.69 18.22
C PRO A 111 -9.18 -0.42 18.09
N PHE A 112 -9.59 0.56 17.27
CA PHE A 112 -8.79 1.76 17.01
C PHE A 112 -9.06 2.85 18.03
N VAL A 113 -7.99 3.40 18.60
CA VAL A 113 -8.05 4.30 19.77
C VAL A 113 -7.60 5.73 19.49
N THR A 114 -7.20 6.09 18.27
CA THR A 114 -6.54 7.39 18.00
C THR A 114 -7.51 8.51 17.64
N PHE A 115 -6.99 9.74 17.49
CA PHE A 115 -7.77 10.85 16.95
C PHE A 115 -8.16 10.65 15.47
N ILE A 116 -7.26 10.12 14.65
CA ILE A 116 -7.44 10.09 13.19
C ILE A 116 -8.31 8.90 12.77
N CYS A 117 -8.04 7.71 13.30
CA CYS A 117 -8.70 6.48 12.86
C CYS A 117 -9.52 5.79 13.97
N GLY A 118 -9.57 6.35 15.18
CA GLY A 118 -10.17 5.68 16.33
C GLY A 118 -11.22 6.49 17.07
N ARG A 119 -11.75 5.85 18.12
CA ARG A 119 -12.85 6.38 18.92
C ARG A 119 -12.48 7.64 19.72
N ALA A 120 -11.20 7.83 20.04
CA ALA A 120 -10.74 9.01 20.78
C ALA A 120 -10.99 10.30 20.02
N GLY A 121 -10.85 10.30 18.69
CA GLY A 121 -11.15 11.48 17.86
C GLY A 121 -12.61 11.86 17.90
N VAL A 122 -13.49 10.87 17.73
CA VAL A 122 -14.95 11.05 17.77
C VAL A 122 -15.37 11.64 19.12
N CYS A 123 -14.90 11.07 20.23
CA CYS A 123 -15.23 11.57 21.57
C CYS A 123 -14.64 12.97 21.81
N ALA A 124 -13.41 13.22 21.37
CA ALA A 124 -12.74 14.50 21.56
C ALA A 124 -13.45 15.64 20.80
N LEU A 125 -13.81 15.44 19.53
CA LEU A 125 -14.58 16.44 18.78
C LEU A 125 -16.00 16.59 19.36
N GLY A 126 -16.64 15.49 19.75
CA GLY A 126 -17.97 15.52 20.37
C GLY A 126 -18.03 16.39 21.62
N ALA A 127 -17.04 16.24 22.51
CA ALA A 127 -16.90 17.09 23.70
C ALA A 127 -16.78 18.58 23.32
N VAL A 128 -15.94 18.91 22.34
CA VAL A 128 -15.74 20.31 21.92
C VAL A 128 -17.00 20.90 21.30
N VAL A 129 -17.68 20.14 20.44
CA VAL A 129 -18.94 20.56 19.82
C VAL A 129 -20.04 20.76 20.87
N ALA A 130 -20.13 19.87 21.87
CA ALA A 130 -21.08 19.99 22.97
C ALA A 130 -20.83 21.25 23.81
N LYS A 131 -19.56 21.54 24.16
CA LYS A 131 -19.17 22.76 24.86
C LYS A 131 -19.57 24.02 24.08
N GLU A 132 -19.25 24.07 22.78
CA GLU A 132 -19.60 25.22 21.93
C GLU A 132 -21.12 25.38 21.75
N ALA A 133 -21.88 24.28 21.83
CA ALA A 133 -23.34 24.29 21.80
C ALA A 133 -23.99 24.65 23.15
N GLY A 134 -23.23 24.67 24.26
CA GLY A 134 -23.77 24.85 25.61
C GLY A 134 -24.49 23.62 26.17
N ASP A 135 -24.20 22.43 25.65
CA ASP A 135 -24.79 21.15 26.07
C ASP A 135 -23.87 20.44 27.08
N GLU A 136 -24.06 20.77 28.36
CA GLU A 136 -23.24 20.26 29.47
C GLU A 136 -23.36 18.74 29.67
N ASP A 137 -24.55 18.17 29.43
CA ASP A 137 -24.76 16.73 29.61
C ASP A 137 -24.07 15.93 28.50
N LEU A 138 -24.15 16.40 27.26
CA LEU A 138 -23.44 15.79 26.14
C LEU A 138 -21.92 15.94 26.27
N LEU A 139 -21.45 17.08 26.79
CA LEU A 139 -20.04 17.28 27.12
C LEU A 139 -19.55 16.23 28.13
N ARG A 140 -20.28 16.04 29.24
CA ARG A 140 -19.95 15.02 30.26
C ARG A 140 -19.96 13.61 29.68
N HIS A 141 -20.92 13.30 28.80
CA HIS A 141 -21.00 12.02 28.11
C HIS A 141 -19.75 11.71 27.28
N TYR A 142 -19.33 12.66 26.44
CA TYR A 142 -18.15 12.46 25.59
C TYR A 142 -16.85 12.39 26.38
N LEU A 143 -16.70 13.18 27.45
CA LEU A 143 -15.53 13.10 28.33
C LEU A 143 -15.47 11.76 29.08
N ARG A 144 -16.62 11.22 29.52
CA ARG A 144 -16.69 9.88 30.12
C ARG A 144 -16.30 8.82 29.10
N SER A 145 -16.91 8.85 27.91
CA SER A 145 -16.64 7.90 26.83
C SER A 145 -15.17 7.91 26.40
N PHE A 146 -14.52 9.08 26.40
CA PHE A 146 -13.09 9.21 26.11
C PHE A 146 -12.22 8.49 27.16
N ARG A 147 -12.54 8.66 28.45
CA ARG A 147 -11.80 8.06 29.57
C ARG A 147 -11.94 6.53 29.64
N GLU A 148 -13.01 5.97 29.09
CA GLU A 148 -13.23 4.53 29.01
C GLU A 148 -12.39 3.84 27.91
N ILE A 149 -11.75 4.61 27.02
CA ILE A 149 -10.92 4.06 25.94
C ILE A 149 -9.67 3.44 26.54
N LYS A 150 -9.53 2.12 26.36
CA LYS A 150 -8.34 1.37 26.75
C LYS A 150 -7.40 1.23 25.56
N ILE A 151 -6.16 1.71 25.72
CA ILE A 151 -5.11 1.49 24.73
C ILE A 151 -4.66 0.02 24.83
N PRO A 152 -4.67 -0.75 23.73
CA PRO A 152 -4.14 -2.11 23.73
C PRO A 152 -2.67 -2.15 24.16
N GLY A 153 -2.27 -3.19 24.90
CA GLY A 153 -0.88 -3.33 25.37
C GLY A 153 0.14 -3.44 24.24
N ASP A 154 -0.28 -3.98 23.09
CA ASP A 154 0.48 -4.13 21.86
C ASP A 154 0.23 -2.99 20.84
N ALA A 155 -0.44 -1.90 21.25
CA ALA A 155 -0.68 -0.77 20.37
C ALA A 155 0.65 -0.19 19.83
N PRO A 156 0.72 0.14 18.53
CA PRO A 156 1.91 0.79 17.99
C PRO A 156 2.07 2.19 18.59
N ASN A 157 3.19 2.85 18.30
CA ASN A 157 3.47 4.19 18.83
C ASN A 157 3.11 5.33 17.86
N GLU A 158 2.67 5.03 16.64
CA GLU A 158 2.45 6.02 15.58
C GLU A 158 1.10 6.77 15.65
N LEU A 159 0.87 7.73 14.74
CA LEU A 159 -0.19 8.73 14.85
C LEU A 159 -1.57 8.21 14.41
N LEU A 160 -1.66 7.27 13.47
CA LEU A 160 -2.94 6.84 12.90
C LEU A 160 -3.61 5.78 13.77
N TYR A 161 -2.87 4.86 14.37
CA TYR A 161 -3.42 3.72 15.13
C TYR A 161 -2.79 3.54 16.50
N GLY A 162 -1.75 4.31 16.83
CA GLY A 162 -0.95 4.12 18.03
C GLY A 162 -1.10 5.15 19.15
N ARG A 163 -0.24 4.99 20.16
CA ARG A 163 -0.20 5.80 21.38
C ARG A 163 -0.03 7.29 21.11
N ALA A 164 0.80 7.69 20.14
CA ALA A 164 0.93 9.10 19.76
C ALA A 164 -0.40 9.67 19.20
N GLY A 165 -1.14 8.87 18.43
CA GLY A 165 -2.47 9.26 17.94
C GLY A 165 -3.50 9.47 19.03
N TYR A 166 -3.40 8.71 20.13
CA TYR A 166 -4.23 8.91 21.33
C TYR A 166 -3.81 10.16 22.09
N LEU A 167 -2.51 10.36 22.33
CA LEU A 167 -1.97 11.55 23.00
C LEU A 167 -2.29 12.86 22.26
N TRP A 168 -2.37 12.82 20.93
CA TRP A 168 -2.84 13.95 20.15
C TRP A 168 -4.30 14.29 20.50
N ALA A 169 -5.16 13.29 20.70
CA ALA A 169 -6.55 13.50 21.12
C ALA A 169 -6.64 14.13 22.53
N CYS A 170 -5.77 13.72 23.45
CA CYS A 170 -5.66 14.34 24.77
C CYS A 170 -5.26 15.83 24.67
N SER A 171 -4.27 16.12 23.82
CA SER A 171 -3.81 17.50 23.58
C SER A 171 -4.91 18.36 22.96
N PHE A 172 -5.71 17.79 22.05
CA PHE A 172 -6.85 18.46 21.45
C PHE A 172 -7.92 18.83 22.50
N LEU A 173 -8.26 17.91 23.42
CA LEU A 173 -9.18 18.19 24.51
C LEU A 173 -8.66 19.28 25.44
N ASN A 174 -7.40 19.19 25.89
CA ASN A 174 -6.80 20.21 26.76
C ASN A 174 -6.80 21.60 26.12
N LYS A 175 -6.59 21.68 24.80
CA LYS A 175 -6.61 22.95 24.07
C LYS A 175 -8.01 23.57 23.97
N HIS A 176 -9.04 22.76 23.72
CA HIS A 176 -10.37 23.28 23.37
C HIS A 176 -11.36 23.29 24.54
N ILE A 177 -11.25 22.34 25.47
CA ILE A 177 -12.09 22.27 26.68
C ILE A 177 -11.45 23.08 27.80
N GLY A 178 -10.16 22.89 28.04
CA GLY A 178 -9.40 23.60 29.08
C GLY A 178 -8.21 22.77 29.54
N GLU A 179 -7.14 23.45 29.94
CA GLU A 179 -5.93 22.80 30.45
C GLU A 179 -6.28 21.92 31.65
N GLY A 180 -5.71 20.70 31.71
CA GLY A 180 -6.01 19.71 32.75
C GLY A 180 -7.28 18.88 32.54
N THR A 181 -8.01 19.04 31.42
CA THR A 181 -9.15 18.15 31.08
C THR A 181 -8.73 16.67 31.06
N ILE A 182 -7.57 16.41 30.45
CA ILE A 182 -6.80 15.18 30.60
C ILE A 182 -5.57 15.50 31.46
N PRO A 183 -5.37 14.80 32.60
CA PRO A 183 -4.22 15.02 33.47
C PRO A 183 -2.89 14.88 32.74
N SER A 184 -1.94 15.76 33.04
CA SER A 184 -0.59 15.70 32.47
C SER A 184 0.13 14.40 32.85
N THR A 185 -0.14 13.85 34.04
CA THR A 185 0.42 12.57 34.51
C THR A 185 0.07 11.40 33.61
N ASP A 186 -1.17 11.35 33.11
CA ASP A 186 -1.66 10.28 32.24
C ASP A 186 -0.98 10.38 30.87
N MET A 187 -0.84 11.61 30.37
CA MET A 187 -0.12 11.87 29.11
C MET A 187 1.36 11.55 29.23
N SER A 188 2.01 11.92 30.34
CA SER A 188 3.42 11.63 30.60
C SER A 188 3.67 10.13 30.69
N SER A 189 2.82 9.35 31.37
CA SER A 189 2.97 7.89 31.45
C SER A 189 2.97 7.24 30.06
N ILE A 190 2.05 7.62 29.18
CA ILE A 190 1.99 7.09 27.81
C ILE A 190 3.20 7.58 26.99
N GLY A 191 3.62 8.84 27.21
CA GLY A 191 4.83 9.39 26.59
C GLY A 191 6.09 8.61 26.97
N GLU A 192 6.24 8.25 28.24
CA GLU A 192 7.35 7.44 28.76
C GLU A 192 7.37 6.04 28.15
N ASP A 193 6.21 5.40 27.97
CA ASP A 193 6.10 4.12 27.27
C ASP A 193 6.56 4.23 25.81
N ILE A 194 6.14 5.29 25.10
CA ILE A 194 6.60 5.57 23.73
C ILE A 194 8.13 5.76 23.71
N ILE A 195 8.69 6.49 24.67
CA ILE A 195 10.14 6.70 24.75
C ILE A 195 10.87 5.37 25.00
N LEU A 196 10.37 4.55 25.94
CA LEU A 196 10.95 3.27 26.29
C LEU A 196 10.96 2.32 25.10
N ASP A 197 9.85 2.20 24.38
CA ASP A 197 9.76 1.41 23.16
C ASP A 197 10.71 1.95 22.07
N GLY A 198 10.80 3.28 21.94
CA GLY A 198 11.72 3.94 21.02
C GLY A 198 13.18 3.60 21.29
N LYS A 199 13.60 3.62 22.55
CA LYS A 199 14.94 3.24 23.01
C LYS A 199 15.22 1.76 22.78
N ARG A 200 14.24 0.88 22.99
CA ARG A 200 14.37 -0.58 22.79
C ARG A 200 14.65 -0.93 21.32
N LEU A 201 14.02 -0.23 20.38
CA LEU A 201 14.19 -0.49 18.96
C LEU A 201 15.39 0.26 18.35
N ALA A 202 15.83 1.35 18.97
CA ALA A 202 17.04 2.07 18.60
C ALA A 202 18.27 1.15 18.68
N ILE A 203 19.08 1.12 17.61
CA ILE A 203 20.35 0.37 17.60
C ILE A 203 21.42 1.27 18.21
N LYS A 204 22.27 0.72 19.08
CA LYS A 204 23.36 1.45 19.72
C LYS A 204 24.26 2.10 18.65
N GLY A 205 24.35 3.44 18.64
CA GLY A 205 25.11 4.22 17.65
C GLY A 205 24.30 4.70 16.43
N SER A 206 22.96 4.58 16.44
CA SER A 206 22.05 5.06 15.39
C SER A 206 21.06 6.12 15.93
N CYS A 207 19.93 6.32 15.25
CA CYS A 207 18.85 7.22 15.68
C CYS A 207 18.47 7.01 17.16
N PRO A 208 18.41 8.07 18.01
CA PRO A 208 18.16 7.93 19.44
C PRO A 208 16.83 7.25 19.82
N LEU A 209 15.77 7.51 19.06
CA LEU A 209 14.49 6.81 19.15
C LEU A 209 14.14 6.24 17.78
N MET A 210 13.69 5.00 17.74
CA MET A 210 13.22 4.38 16.50
C MET A 210 11.92 3.63 16.74
N TYR A 211 11.04 3.66 15.73
CA TYR A 211 9.74 3.02 15.80
C TYR A 211 9.51 2.21 14.53
N GLU A 212 8.70 1.17 14.64
CA GLU A 212 8.25 0.40 13.49
C GLU A 212 6.74 0.35 13.42
N TRP A 213 6.23 0.29 12.20
CA TRP A 213 4.84 0.01 11.91
C TRP A 213 4.83 -1.04 10.79
N TYR A 214 4.20 -2.20 11.03
CA TYR A 214 4.26 -3.37 10.14
C TYR A 214 5.70 -3.77 9.70
N GLY A 215 6.65 -3.67 10.64
CA GLY A 215 8.06 -4.02 10.44
C GLY A 215 8.87 -3.03 9.60
N GLU A 216 8.33 -1.85 9.31
CA GLU A 216 9.01 -0.79 8.57
C GLU A 216 9.24 0.43 9.48
N LYS A 217 10.42 1.03 9.38
CA LYS A 217 10.86 2.15 10.24
C LYS A 217 10.61 3.50 9.56
N TYR A 218 9.38 4.01 9.64
CA TYR A 218 8.98 5.22 8.92
C TYR A 218 9.52 6.51 9.55
N TRP A 219 9.69 7.53 8.72
CA TRP A 219 10.14 8.86 9.13
C TRP A 219 9.06 9.94 9.06
N GLY A 220 8.09 9.79 8.16
CA GLY A 220 7.07 10.81 7.93
C GLY A 220 6.00 10.90 9.02
N ALA A 221 5.08 11.87 8.88
CA ALA A 221 4.19 12.27 9.98
C ALA A 221 3.06 11.29 10.31
N ALA A 222 2.72 10.39 9.39
CA ALA A 222 1.65 9.42 9.62
C ALA A 222 2.12 8.26 10.52
N HIS A 223 3.08 7.48 10.04
CA HIS A 223 3.49 6.23 10.67
C HIS A 223 4.88 6.27 11.33
N GLY A 224 5.53 7.43 11.36
CA GLY A 224 6.97 7.54 11.59
C GLY A 224 7.42 8.61 12.56
N LEU A 225 8.74 8.79 12.60
CA LEU A 225 9.44 9.68 13.53
C LEU A 225 8.81 11.07 13.62
N ALA A 226 8.54 11.74 12.50
CA ALA A 226 8.02 13.10 12.50
C ALA A 226 6.72 13.23 13.32
N GLY A 227 5.76 12.32 13.14
CA GLY A 227 4.47 12.38 13.83
C GLY A 227 4.61 12.11 15.32
N ILE A 228 5.45 11.14 15.67
CA ILE A 228 5.70 10.76 17.06
C ILE A 228 6.43 11.89 17.79
N MET A 229 7.51 12.43 17.23
CA MET A 229 8.24 13.55 17.81
C MET A 229 7.36 14.79 17.93
N HIS A 230 6.51 15.05 16.94
CA HIS A 230 5.56 16.16 16.99
C HIS A 230 4.66 16.09 18.22
N VAL A 231 4.13 14.90 18.55
CA VAL A 231 3.24 14.70 19.70
C VAL A 231 4.02 14.70 21.01
N LEU A 232 5.18 14.05 21.06
CA LEU A 232 6.00 14.00 22.29
C LEU A 232 6.43 15.38 22.79
N MET A 233 6.57 16.37 21.89
CA MET A 233 6.84 17.75 22.27
C MET A 233 5.65 18.48 22.94
N ASP A 234 4.43 17.94 22.88
CA ASP A 234 3.28 18.45 23.66
C ASP A 234 3.15 17.76 25.03
N VAL A 235 3.96 16.73 25.30
CA VAL A 235 3.92 15.95 26.53
C VAL A 235 4.94 16.52 27.52
N ASN A 236 4.55 16.61 28.79
CA ASN A 236 5.47 17.00 29.85
C ASN A 236 6.41 15.83 30.20
N LEU A 237 7.44 15.64 29.37
CA LEU A 237 8.45 14.60 29.54
C LEU A 237 9.56 15.04 30.51
N LYS A 238 10.27 14.05 31.08
CA LYS A 238 11.50 14.31 31.82
C LYS A 238 12.54 14.98 30.90
N PRO A 239 13.40 15.88 31.42
CA PRO A 239 14.42 16.54 30.60
C PRO A 239 15.31 15.55 29.82
N GLU A 240 15.66 14.42 30.44
CA GLU A 240 16.43 13.34 29.80
C GLU A 240 15.72 12.71 28.60
N ASP A 241 14.40 12.51 28.67
CA ASP A 241 13.61 11.93 27.59
C ASP A 241 13.38 12.94 26.46
N LEU A 242 13.27 14.23 26.80
CA LEU A 242 13.20 15.30 25.83
C LEU A 242 14.49 15.43 25.00
N GLU A 243 15.66 15.14 25.59
CA GLU A 243 16.91 15.06 24.83
C GLU A 243 16.92 13.92 23.80
N TYR A 244 16.23 12.80 24.04
CA TYR A 244 16.05 11.76 23.03
C TYR A 244 15.17 12.22 21.86
N VAL A 245 14.13 13.02 22.15
CA VAL A 245 13.28 13.64 21.12
C VAL A 245 14.12 14.61 20.27
N LYS A 246 14.88 15.50 20.93
CA LYS A 246 15.77 16.46 20.27
C LYS A 246 16.84 15.77 19.43
N GLY A 247 17.50 14.74 19.98
CA GLY A 247 18.51 13.95 19.28
C GLY A 247 17.96 13.23 18.05
N THR A 248 16.74 12.69 18.13
CA THR A 248 16.04 12.07 16.99
C THR A 248 15.79 13.09 15.88
N LEU A 249 15.37 14.32 16.20
CA LEU A 249 15.18 15.37 15.21
C LEU A 249 16.50 15.79 14.54
N HIS A 250 17.60 15.91 15.31
CA HIS A 250 18.92 16.17 14.74
C HIS A 250 19.37 15.04 13.80
N TYR A 251 19.12 13.77 14.17
CA TYR A 251 19.40 12.63 13.31
C TYR A 251 18.64 12.74 11.98
N MET A 252 17.36 13.08 12.01
CA MET A 252 16.55 13.27 10.80
C MET A 252 17.12 14.36 9.90
N ILE A 253 17.55 15.48 10.48
CA ILE A 253 18.19 16.57 9.73
C ILE A 253 19.48 16.07 9.08
N GLN A 254 20.38 15.45 9.85
CA GLN A 254 21.69 15.01 9.38
C GLN A 254 21.61 13.98 8.23
N ASN A 255 20.54 13.19 8.20
CA ASN A 255 20.38 12.07 7.28
C ASN A 255 19.29 12.33 6.20
N ARG A 256 19.02 13.61 5.89
CA ARG A 256 18.17 14.02 4.76
C ARG A 256 18.88 13.82 3.41
N PHE A 257 18.12 13.74 2.33
CA PHE A 257 18.67 13.64 0.97
C PHE A 257 19.45 14.91 0.59
N PRO A 258 20.37 14.83 -0.39
CA PRO A 258 21.07 16.02 -0.91
C PRO A 258 20.14 17.14 -1.40
N SER A 259 18.90 16.81 -1.81
CA SER A 259 17.91 17.81 -2.20
C SER A 259 17.29 18.58 -1.02
N GLY A 260 17.57 18.20 0.22
CA GLY A 260 16.90 18.68 1.43
C GLY A 260 15.63 17.91 1.79
N ASN A 261 15.17 16.98 0.95
CA ASN A 261 14.00 16.16 1.24
C ASN A 261 14.33 15.02 2.22
N TYR A 262 13.31 14.40 2.81
CA TYR A 262 13.47 13.35 3.81
C TYR A 262 13.04 11.98 3.28
N PRO A 263 13.70 10.89 3.70
CA PRO A 263 13.29 9.53 3.34
C PRO A 263 11.91 9.21 3.90
N SER A 264 11.19 8.28 3.26
CA SER A 264 9.93 7.78 3.81
C SER A 264 10.13 6.86 5.00
N SER A 265 11.24 6.12 5.01
CA SER A 265 11.61 5.11 6.00
C SER A 265 13.13 4.84 5.96
N GLU A 266 13.66 4.21 7.01
CA GLU A 266 15.06 3.74 7.04
C GLU A 266 15.41 2.87 5.83
N GLY A 267 16.59 3.11 5.23
CA GLY A 267 17.08 2.38 4.06
C GLY A 267 16.34 2.66 2.75
N PHE A 268 15.39 3.59 2.72
CA PHE A 268 14.69 3.98 1.50
C PHE A 268 15.42 5.10 0.78
N ASP A 269 15.98 4.80 -0.38
CA ASP A 269 16.90 5.65 -1.14
C ASP A 269 16.22 6.54 -2.19
N THR A 270 14.89 6.49 -2.32
CA THR A 270 14.20 7.26 -3.36
C THR A 270 13.70 8.62 -2.87
N ASP A 271 14.42 9.66 -3.29
CA ASP A 271 14.03 11.05 -3.09
C ASP A 271 12.92 11.48 -4.06
N ARG A 272 11.67 11.08 -3.77
CA ARG A 272 10.54 11.37 -4.66
C ARG A 272 9.25 11.80 -3.97
N LEU A 273 9.08 11.49 -2.69
CA LEU A 273 7.84 11.76 -1.96
C LEU A 273 7.95 13.12 -1.28
N VAL A 274 7.00 14.00 -1.56
CA VAL A 274 6.89 15.34 -0.96
C VAL A 274 5.46 15.47 -0.44
N HIS A 275 5.12 14.58 0.50
CA HIS A 275 3.78 14.42 1.08
C HIS A 275 3.86 14.64 2.60
N TRP A 276 2.75 15.01 3.24
CA TRP A 276 2.70 15.08 4.70
C TRP A 276 3.03 13.72 5.36
N CYS A 277 2.50 12.63 4.81
CA CYS A 277 2.79 11.28 5.33
C CYS A 277 4.23 10.81 5.07
N HIS A 278 4.90 11.30 4.02
CA HIS A 278 6.24 10.89 3.62
C HIS A 278 7.00 12.03 2.91
N GLY A 279 8.09 12.48 3.52
CA GLY A 279 8.99 13.50 2.98
C GLY A 279 8.89 14.84 3.70
N ALA A 280 9.39 15.89 3.03
CA ALA A 280 9.58 17.22 3.60
C ALA A 280 8.36 17.84 4.27
N PRO A 281 7.11 17.75 3.77
CA PRO A 281 6.00 18.50 4.37
C PRO A 281 5.72 18.15 5.83
N GLY A 282 5.65 16.86 6.18
CA GLY A 282 5.40 16.41 7.56
C GLY A 282 6.57 16.74 8.50
N VAL A 283 7.80 16.65 7.97
CA VAL A 283 9.02 16.96 8.73
C VAL A 283 9.14 18.47 8.96
N ALA A 284 8.85 19.30 7.96
CA ALA A 284 8.89 20.76 8.07
C ALA A 284 7.95 21.27 9.18
N LEU A 285 6.71 20.76 9.25
CA LEU A 285 5.77 21.10 10.32
C LEU A 285 6.29 20.69 11.71
N THR A 286 6.97 19.55 11.79
CA THR A 286 7.55 19.05 13.04
C THR A 286 8.76 19.90 13.46
N LEU A 287 9.62 20.26 12.51
CA LEU A 287 10.79 21.10 12.76
C LEU A 287 10.42 22.55 13.10
N ALA A 288 9.37 23.10 12.49
CA ALA A 288 8.85 24.42 12.87
C ALA A 288 8.38 24.44 14.33
N LYS A 289 7.70 23.37 14.77
CA LYS A 289 7.34 23.18 16.17
C LYS A 289 8.56 23.00 17.06
N ALA A 290 9.54 22.20 16.64
CA ALA A 290 10.79 22.01 17.37
C ALA A 290 11.55 23.33 17.57
N ALA A 291 11.57 24.22 16.57
CA ALA A 291 12.16 25.54 16.70
C ALA A 291 11.48 26.37 17.80
N GLN A 292 10.15 26.29 17.93
CA GLN A 292 9.40 26.95 19.00
C GLN A 292 9.66 26.30 20.37
N VAL A 293 9.70 24.98 20.45
CA VAL A 293 9.84 24.25 21.73
C VAL A 293 11.26 24.34 22.27
N PHE A 294 12.26 24.13 21.42
CA PHE A 294 13.67 24.10 21.82
C PHE A 294 14.39 25.45 21.70
N GLN A 295 13.76 26.45 21.07
CA GLN A 295 14.37 27.76 20.78
C GLN A 295 15.71 27.62 20.01
N ASP A 296 15.79 26.62 19.14
CA ASP A 296 17.00 26.28 18.40
C ASP A 296 16.87 26.70 16.93
N LYS A 297 17.74 27.62 16.50
CA LYS A 297 17.77 28.15 15.14
C LYS A 297 18.04 27.09 14.07
N LEU A 298 18.70 25.97 14.43
CA LEU A 298 18.95 24.88 13.50
C LEU A 298 17.64 24.24 13.04
N PHE A 299 16.65 24.09 13.93
CA PHE A 299 15.34 23.54 13.57
C PHE A 299 14.58 24.48 12.64
N LEU A 300 14.65 25.79 12.89
CA LEU A 300 14.03 26.78 12.02
C LEU A 300 14.65 26.76 10.62
N LYS A 301 15.98 26.72 10.54
CA LYS A 301 16.71 26.60 9.28
C LYS A 301 16.36 25.30 8.52
N ALA A 302 16.32 24.17 9.21
CA ALA A 302 15.97 22.90 8.59
C ALA A 302 14.50 22.83 8.14
N ALA A 303 13.59 23.50 8.86
CA ALA A 303 12.19 23.64 8.45
C ALA A 303 12.05 24.49 7.17
N ALA A 304 12.84 25.57 7.08
CA ALA A 304 12.96 26.42 5.89
C ALA A 304 13.50 25.66 4.67
N GLU A 305 14.59 24.91 4.81
CA GLU A 305 15.13 24.06 3.74
C GLU A 305 14.12 22.98 3.29
N ALA A 306 13.38 22.40 4.24
CA ALA A 306 12.29 21.48 3.91
C ALA A 306 11.16 22.19 3.15
N ALA A 307 10.85 23.44 3.47
CA ALA A 307 9.87 24.23 2.74
C ALA A 307 10.32 24.57 1.32
N ASP A 308 11.62 24.79 1.08
CA ASP A 308 12.17 24.97 -0.28
C ASP A 308 11.93 23.71 -1.14
N VAL A 309 12.02 22.51 -0.56
CA VAL A 309 11.64 21.26 -1.25
C VAL A 309 10.15 21.27 -1.60
N VAL A 310 9.30 21.70 -0.66
CA VAL A 310 7.85 21.78 -0.87
C VAL A 310 7.48 22.83 -1.92
N TRP A 311 8.19 23.95 -1.98
CA TRP A 311 8.01 24.97 -3.00
C TRP A 311 8.30 24.41 -4.39
N ASN A 312 9.44 23.72 -4.53
CA ASN A 312 9.91 23.24 -5.83
C ASN A 312 9.15 21.99 -6.33
N ARG A 313 8.66 21.14 -5.42
CA ARG A 313 8.16 19.78 -5.74
C ARG A 313 6.80 19.46 -5.13
N GLY A 314 6.20 20.40 -4.40
CA GLY A 314 4.99 20.20 -3.60
C GLY A 314 3.68 20.62 -4.28
N LEU A 315 3.71 21.16 -5.51
CA LEU A 315 2.52 21.35 -6.35
C LEU A 315 2.02 20.02 -6.92
N LEU A 316 1.61 19.11 -6.02
CA LEU A 316 1.23 17.75 -6.35
C LEU A 316 -0.02 17.73 -7.25
N LYS A 317 -0.09 16.74 -8.15
CA LYS A 317 -1.27 16.50 -9.01
C LYS A 317 -2.46 15.87 -8.25
N ARG A 318 -2.60 16.16 -6.96
CA ARG A 318 -3.61 15.65 -6.02
C ARG A 318 -3.99 16.74 -5.02
N VAL A 319 -5.22 16.73 -4.52
CA VAL A 319 -5.77 17.83 -3.70
C VAL A 319 -5.88 17.54 -2.20
N GLY A 320 -5.68 16.30 -1.75
CA GLY A 320 -5.87 15.91 -0.34
C GLY A 320 -4.81 16.49 0.62
N ILE A 321 -5.04 16.33 1.93
CA ILE A 321 -4.08 16.77 2.97
C ILE A 321 -2.90 15.80 3.09
N CYS A 322 -3.14 14.49 3.10
CA CYS A 322 -2.09 13.50 3.36
C CYS A 322 -0.97 13.51 2.29
N HIS A 323 -1.35 13.61 1.01
CA HIS A 323 -0.45 13.50 -0.13
C HIS A 323 -0.90 14.37 -1.33
N GLY A 324 -1.41 15.56 -1.05
CA GLY A 324 -1.86 16.54 -2.06
C GLY A 324 -1.41 17.96 -1.74
N VAL A 325 -1.63 18.86 -2.70
CA VAL A 325 -1.18 20.26 -2.65
C VAL A 325 -1.74 21.01 -1.44
N SER A 326 -2.97 20.70 -1.03
CA SER A 326 -3.60 21.35 0.14
C SER A 326 -2.83 21.07 1.43
N GLY A 327 -2.32 19.84 1.62
CA GLY A 327 -1.49 19.51 2.79
C GLY A 327 -0.13 20.19 2.76
N ASN A 328 0.46 20.29 1.56
CA ASN A 328 1.74 20.95 1.38
C ASN A 328 1.68 22.46 1.66
N ALA A 329 0.56 23.11 1.34
CA ALA A 329 0.35 24.53 1.64
C ALA A 329 0.44 24.86 3.15
N TYR A 330 0.11 23.90 4.03
CA TYR A 330 0.19 24.13 5.49
C TYR A 330 1.62 24.36 6.00
N VAL A 331 2.64 23.93 5.26
CA VAL A 331 4.04 24.18 5.61
C VAL A 331 4.30 25.69 5.64
N PHE A 332 3.89 26.40 4.60
CA PHE A 332 4.07 27.85 4.50
C PHE A 332 3.23 28.60 5.53
N LEU A 333 1.99 28.17 5.76
CA LEU A 333 1.15 28.74 6.82
C LEU A 333 1.75 28.55 8.22
N SER A 334 2.48 27.45 8.45
CA SER A 334 3.15 27.20 9.72
C SER A 334 4.39 28.06 9.89
N LEU A 335 5.21 28.21 8.85
CA LEU A 335 6.39 29.07 8.88
C LEU A 335 6.01 30.55 8.99
N TYR A 336 4.97 30.99 8.28
CA TYR A 336 4.44 32.35 8.41
C TYR A 336 4.00 32.64 9.84
N ARG A 337 3.26 31.72 10.48
CA ARG A 337 2.85 31.87 11.89
C ARG A 337 4.03 32.00 12.85
N LEU A 338 5.17 31.38 12.53
CA LEU A 338 6.36 31.40 13.39
C LEU A 338 7.24 32.63 13.16
N THR A 339 7.28 33.17 11.95
CA THR A 339 8.27 34.18 11.53
C THR A 339 7.69 35.54 11.16
N GLY A 340 6.41 35.59 10.76
CA GLY A 340 5.80 36.78 10.14
C GLY A 340 6.28 37.06 8.71
N ASN A 341 7.22 36.28 8.17
CA ASN A 341 7.81 36.54 6.85
C ASN A 341 6.92 36.04 5.70
N VAL A 342 6.80 36.87 4.66
CA VAL A 342 5.97 36.62 3.46
C VAL A 342 6.76 36.04 2.27
N MET A 343 8.08 35.84 2.39
CA MET A 343 8.95 35.43 1.28
C MET A 343 9.24 33.91 1.29
N PRO A 344 9.20 33.21 0.13
CA PRO A 344 9.47 31.77 0.08
C PRO A 344 10.94 31.36 0.05
N ARG A 345 11.91 32.26 -0.18
CA ARG A 345 13.33 31.94 0.03
C ARG A 345 13.72 32.11 1.49
N TRP A 346 13.36 31.09 2.27
CA TRP A 346 13.62 31.04 3.70
C TRP A 346 15.12 30.89 4.02
N SER A 347 15.92 30.41 3.07
CA SER A 347 17.38 30.22 3.19
C SER A 347 18.21 31.51 3.07
N ILE A 348 17.67 32.59 2.49
CA ILE A 348 18.42 33.84 2.23
C ILE A 348 18.17 34.91 3.32
N ILE A 349 17.10 34.79 4.12
CA ILE A 349 16.65 35.89 5.01
C ILE A 349 17.02 35.65 6.49
N MET A 350 17.56 34.48 6.87
CA MET A 350 17.86 34.18 8.29
C MET A 350 19.06 34.93 8.91
N ASP A 351 19.73 35.80 8.15
CA ASP A 351 20.71 36.75 8.72
C ASP A 351 20.06 38.02 9.31
N ALA A 352 18.75 38.23 9.11
CA ALA A 352 18.02 39.35 9.71
C ALA A 352 17.22 38.91 10.95
N THR A 353 17.55 39.52 12.08
CA THR A 353 16.99 39.31 13.41
C THR A 353 15.51 39.68 13.52
N THR A 354 14.58 38.75 13.29
CA THR A 354 13.18 38.92 13.76
C THR A 354 12.47 37.57 13.95
N VAL A 355 12.50 37.05 15.19
CA VAL A 355 11.43 36.17 15.68
C VAL A 355 10.46 37.07 16.43
N THR A 356 9.43 37.56 15.77
CA THR A 356 8.36 38.33 16.43
C THR A 356 7.36 37.36 17.07
N ARG A 357 7.11 37.52 18.38
CA ARG A 357 6.07 36.80 19.13
C ARG A 357 4.67 37.11 18.56
N PRO A 358 3.82 36.08 18.37
CA PRO A 358 2.41 36.18 18.71
C PRO A 358 2.16 35.33 19.96
N CYS A 359 1.81 36.00 21.04
CA CYS A 359 1.42 35.40 22.31
C CYS A 359 0.25 34.43 22.14
N LEU A 360 0.43 33.16 22.52
CA LEU A 360 -0.65 32.26 22.98
C LEU A 360 -0.09 31.17 23.92
N PHE A 361 0.74 31.52 24.92
CA PHE A 361 0.99 30.68 26.11
C PHE A 361 1.44 31.58 27.27
N PRO A 362 0.88 31.46 28.49
CA PRO A 362 1.37 32.18 29.67
C PRO A 362 2.73 31.64 30.13
N ASN A 363 3.61 32.56 30.50
CA ASN A 363 5.00 32.35 30.93
C ASN A 363 5.13 31.37 32.12
N ASN A 364 6.15 30.51 32.07
CA ASN A 364 6.84 30.04 33.28
C ASN A 364 8.32 30.40 33.19
N ASN A 365 8.73 31.28 34.11
CA ASN A 365 10.11 31.71 34.31
C ASN A 365 10.92 30.60 34.99
N HIS A 366 11.97 30.09 34.36
CA HIS A 366 13.13 29.55 35.09
C HIS A 366 14.44 29.95 34.40
N LYS A 367 15.26 30.71 35.13
CA LYS A 367 16.63 31.08 34.75
C LYS A 367 17.51 29.83 34.83
N TYR A 368 18.34 29.59 33.82
CA TYR A 368 19.36 28.54 33.83
C TYR A 368 20.74 29.18 33.60
N GLU A 369 21.65 28.95 34.55
CA GLU A 369 23.08 29.30 34.47
C GLU A 369 23.87 28.10 33.90
N PRO A 370 24.80 28.29 32.95
CA PRO A 370 25.57 27.20 32.39
C PRO A 370 26.94 27.10 33.07
N ASP A 371 27.25 25.97 33.71
CA ASP A 371 28.66 25.60 33.83
C ASP A 371 28.90 24.09 34.09
N LYS A 372 29.94 23.60 33.40
CA LYS A 372 30.68 22.34 33.57
C LYS A 372 30.21 21.08 32.83
N VAL A 373 30.64 21.02 31.58
CA VAL A 373 31.09 19.78 30.91
C VAL A 373 32.47 19.38 31.43
N LYS A 374 32.67 18.13 31.91
CA LYS A 374 33.97 17.40 31.77
C LYS A 374 33.93 15.91 32.21
N ARG A 375 34.51 15.09 31.31
CA ARG A 375 35.27 13.82 31.51
C ARG A 375 34.57 12.45 31.39
N LEU A 376 34.75 11.88 30.19
CA LEU A 376 35.30 10.55 29.84
C LEU A 376 35.79 9.65 31.01
N ARG A 377 35.48 8.34 30.96
CA ARG A 377 36.44 7.25 30.58
C ARG A 377 35.85 5.83 30.66
N SER A 378 36.22 5.05 29.63
CA SER A 378 36.44 3.59 29.49
C SER A 378 35.88 2.60 30.51
N PHE A 379 35.34 1.45 30.07
CA PHE A 379 35.80 0.13 30.53
C PHE A 379 35.49 -1.03 29.56
N ARG A 380 36.51 -1.89 29.49
CA ARG A 380 36.87 -3.16 28.82
C ARG A 380 35.83 -4.19 28.33
N LYS A 381 36.33 -4.95 27.34
CA LYS A 381 35.84 -6.18 26.70
C LYS A 381 35.79 -7.41 27.63
N SER A 382 34.80 -8.29 27.45
CA SER A 382 34.91 -9.74 27.64
C SER A 382 33.80 -10.47 26.82
N PRO A 383 34.05 -11.64 26.21
CA PRO A 383 33.18 -12.28 25.23
C PRO A 383 32.34 -13.43 25.83
N ILE A 384 31.03 -13.44 25.61
CA ILE A 384 30.18 -14.61 25.94
C ILE A 384 29.23 -14.91 24.78
N LEU A 385 29.57 -15.99 24.09
CA LEU A 385 28.78 -16.95 23.31
C LEU A 385 27.33 -16.56 22.93
N TRP A 386 27.17 -16.32 21.63
CA TRP A 386 25.90 -16.25 20.93
C TRP A 386 25.13 -17.57 21.04
N LYS A 387 23.99 -17.56 21.74
CA LYS A 387 22.83 -18.39 21.37
C LYS A 387 21.83 -17.50 20.65
N CYS A 388 21.89 -17.55 19.32
CA CYS A 388 20.93 -16.93 18.42
C CYS A 388 19.55 -17.58 18.65
N ARG A 389 18.66 -16.93 19.40
CA ARG A 389 17.22 -17.21 19.31
C ARG A 389 16.64 -16.31 18.22
N SER A 390 16.16 -16.94 17.16
CA SER A 390 15.51 -16.32 16.01
C SER A 390 14.44 -15.31 16.44
N ARG A 391 14.65 -14.03 16.12
CA ARG A 391 13.65 -12.96 16.29
C ARG A 391 12.56 -13.11 15.21
N ARG A 392 11.30 -13.04 15.66
CA ARG A 392 10.08 -13.51 15.00
C ARG A 392 9.76 -12.79 13.68
N MET A 393 9.65 -13.57 12.60
CA MET A 393 9.11 -13.22 11.27
C MET A 393 7.56 -13.04 11.23
N ALA A 394 6.91 -12.77 12.35
CA ALA A 394 5.54 -13.24 12.62
C ALA A 394 4.34 -12.37 12.17
N ASP A 395 4.51 -11.27 11.43
CA ASP A 395 3.36 -10.38 11.13
C ASP A 395 2.83 -10.43 9.67
N ARG A 396 3.49 -11.15 8.76
CA ARG A 396 3.07 -11.17 7.32
C ARG A 396 2.16 -12.34 6.94
N TYR A 397 2.18 -13.40 7.73
CA TYR A 397 1.44 -14.63 7.49
C TYR A 397 0.85 -15.12 8.81
N PHE A 398 -0.23 -15.89 8.72
CA PHE A 398 -0.74 -16.66 9.84
C PHE A 398 0.18 -17.87 10.04
N PRO A 399 0.51 -18.23 11.30
CA PRO A 399 1.17 -19.49 11.58
C PRO A 399 0.39 -20.64 10.93
N ASN A 400 1.08 -21.49 10.16
CA ASN A 400 0.45 -22.67 9.60
C ASN A 400 0.50 -23.81 10.62
N GLU A 401 -0.60 -23.95 11.36
CA GLU A 401 -0.82 -25.00 12.36
C GLU A 401 -1.66 -26.16 11.79
N MET A 402 -1.94 -26.14 10.48
CA MET A 402 -2.69 -27.23 9.83
C MET A 402 -1.81 -28.49 9.79
N PRO A 403 -2.41 -29.69 9.99
CA PRO A 403 -1.68 -30.95 9.88
C PRO A 403 -1.04 -31.10 8.49
N ASP A 404 0.12 -31.77 8.41
CA ASP A 404 0.84 -31.99 7.14
C ASP A 404 0.08 -32.90 6.16
N PHE A 405 -0.78 -33.78 6.68
CA PHE A 405 -1.70 -34.60 5.91
C PHE A 405 -2.89 -35.04 6.78
N VAL A 406 -4.07 -35.19 6.18
CA VAL A 406 -5.27 -35.73 6.81
C VAL A 406 -5.94 -36.66 5.82
N GLU A 407 -6.21 -37.90 6.26
CA GLU A 407 -6.97 -38.85 5.47
C GLU A 407 -8.43 -38.43 5.33
N GLU A 408 -9.02 -38.72 4.17
CA GLU A 408 -10.42 -38.42 3.90
C GLU A 408 -11.30 -39.43 4.64
N GLN A 409 -12.16 -38.94 5.53
CA GLN A 409 -13.02 -39.80 6.34
C GLN A 409 -14.37 -39.12 6.56
N GLU A 410 -15.43 -39.81 6.14
CA GLU A 410 -16.80 -39.32 6.27
C GLU A 410 -17.32 -39.55 7.70
N GLY A 411 -17.90 -38.51 8.32
CA GLY A 411 -18.45 -38.61 9.68
C GLY A 411 -17.42 -38.56 10.82
N ALA A 412 -16.16 -38.24 10.55
CA ALA A 412 -15.14 -38.07 11.59
C ALA A 412 -15.47 -36.94 12.56
N VAL A 413 -15.22 -37.15 13.86
CA VAL A 413 -15.37 -36.12 14.90
C VAL A 413 -14.30 -35.05 14.70
N ALA A 414 -14.69 -33.93 14.08
CA ALA A 414 -13.76 -32.85 13.75
C ALA A 414 -13.52 -31.92 14.94
N GLN A 415 -12.25 -31.56 15.17
CA GLN A 415 -11.84 -30.66 16.26
C GLN A 415 -12.15 -29.17 15.97
N SER A 416 -12.42 -28.82 14.71
CA SER A 416 -12.81 -27.47 14.28
C SER A 416 -13.51 -27.51 12.92
N THR A 417 -14.12 -26.40 12.50
CA THR A 417 -14.75 -26.25 11.18
C THR A 417 -13.74 -26.44 10.04
N LEU A 418 -12.53 -25.87 10.18
CA LEU A 418 -11.44 -26.07 9.23
C LEU A 418 -11.02 -27.55 9.16
N HIS A 419 -10.86 -28.22 10.30
CA HIS A 419 -10.51 -29.64 10.33
C HIS A 419 -11.60 -30.50 9.66
N SER A 420 -12.88 -30.16 9.85
CA SER A 420 -13.99 -30.84 9.18
C SER A 420 -13.86 -30.73 7.66
N LEU A 421 -13.49 -29.56 7.11
CA LEU A 421 -13.25 -29.39 5.68
C LEU A 421 -12.06 -30.22 5.17
N LEU A 422 -11.00 -30.35 5.96
CA LEU A 422 -9.81 -31.14 5.59
C LEU A 422 -10.12 -32.65 5.49
N CYS A 423 -10.96 -33.19 6.38
CA CYS A 423 -11.38 -34.59 6.38
C CYS A 423 -12.39 -34.93 5.27
N LEU A 424 -13.05 -33.94 4.66
CA LEU A 424 -14.09 -34.21 3.66
C LEU A 424 -13.51 -34.94 2.45
N PRO A 425 -14.23 -35.96 1.92
CA PRO A 425 -13.94 -36.54 0.62
C PRO A 425 -13.84 -35.45 -0.44
N TYR A 426 -12.82 -35.52 -1.30
CA TYR A 426 -12.50 -34.43 -2.23
C TYR A 426 -13.70 -34.02 -3.10
N ALA A 427 -14.51 -34.98 -3.57
CA ALA A 427 -15.71 -34.71 -4.37
C ALA A 427 -16.71 -33.78 -3.65
N LYS A 428 -17.00 -34.03 -2.37
CA LYS A 428 -17.92 -33.20 -1.57
C LYS A 428 -17.33 -31.83 -1.27
N LEU A 429 -16.00 -31.76 -1.11
CA LEU A 429 -15.30 -30.50 -0.92
C LEU A 429 -15.30 -29.67 -2.22
N ALA A 430 -15.10 -30.30 -3.38
CA ALA A 430 -15.20 -29.66 -4.68
C ALA A 430 -16.58 -29.03 -4.89
N ASP A 431 -17.67 -29.70 -4.50
CA ASP A 431 -19.02 -29.10 -4.54
C ASP A 431 -19.18 -27.87 -3.65
N LYS A 432 -18.45 -27.79 -2.53
CA LYS A 432 -18.42 -26.61 -1.67
C LYS A 432 -17.62 -25.48 -2.31
N PHE A 433 -16.46 -25.79 -2.89
CA PHE A 433 -15.68 -24.80 -3.64
C PHE A 433 -16.45 -24.25 -4.84
N LEU A 434 -17.15 -25.11 -5.58
CA LEU A 434 -17.95 -24.69 -6.73
C LEU A 434 -19.02 -23.68 -6.33
N ARG A 435 -19.81 -24.00 -5.29
CA ARG A 435 -20.85 -23.09 -4.78
C ARG A 435 -20.26 -21.75 -4.33
N ALA A 436 -19.21 -21.79 -3.51
CA ALA A 436 -18.55 -20.57 -3.05
C ALA A 436 -17.96 -19.74 -4.20
N ALA A 437 -17.40 -20.39 -5.22
CA ALA A 437 -16.85 -19.72 -6.39
C ALA A 437 -17.93 -19.02 -7.21
N LEU A 438 -19.09 -19.65 -7.41
CA LEU A 438 -20.21 -19.07 -8.14
C LEU A 438 -20.81 -17.88 -7.38
N ASP A 439 -20.97 -17.98 -6.06
CA ASP A 439 -21.44 -16.86 -5.23
C ASP A 439 -20.48 -15.66 -5.29
N LEU A 440 -19.16 -15.93 -5.18
CA LEU A 440 -18.14 -14.89 -5.31
C LEU A 440 -18.10 -14.30 -6.72
N LYS A 441 -18.27 -15.11 -7.77
CA LYS A 441 -18.36 -14.65 -9.17
C LYS A 441 -19.50 -13.64 -9.33
N GLU A 442 -20.70 -13.95 -8.83
CA GLU A 442 -21.84 -13.03 -8.88
C GLU A 442 -21.54 -11.72 -8.13
N LYS A 443 -20.92 -11.81 -6.96
CA LYS A 443 -20.50 -10.63 -6.18
C LYS A 443 -19.47 -9.78 -6.94
N VAL A 444 -18.48 -10.42 -7.57
CA VAL A 444 -17.47 -9.73 -8.38
C VAL A 444 -18.13 -9.02 -9.56
N VAL A 445 -18.95 -9.71 -10.34
CA VAL A 445 -19.70 -9.13 -11.47
C VAL A 445 -20.54 -7.93 -11.02
N LYS A 446 -21.27 -8.07 -9.91
CA LYS A 446 -22.09 -6.99 -9.36
C LYS A 446 -21.24 -5.75 -9.06
N GLU A 447 -20.10 -5.93 -8.40
CA GLU A 447 -19.28 -4.81 -7.93
C GLU A 447 -18.40 -4.19 -9.01
N THR A 448 -17.91 -4.98 -9.98
CA THR A 448 -17.01 -4.50 -11.03
C THR A 448 -17.72 -4.07 -12.30
N TRP A 449 -18.86 -4.68 -12.63
CA TRP A 449 -19.59 -4.44 -13.87
C TRP A 449 -20.91 -3.68 -13.63
N LEU A 450 -21.83 -4.27 -12.86
CA LEU A 450 -23.19 -3.74 -12.73
C LEU A 450 -23.25 -2.42 -11.96
N ARG A 451 -22.57 -2.35 -10.80
CA ARG A 451 -22.55 -1.15 -9.94
C ARG A 451 -21.97 0.08 -10.64
N ASN A 452 -21.09 -0.12 -11.61
CA ASN A 452 -20.50 0.96 -12.41
C ASN A 452 -21.37 1.38 -13.60
N GLY A 453 -22.57 0.79 -13.74
CA GLY A 453 -23.45 1.01 -14.88
C GLY A 453 -22.84 0.51 -16.18
N ARG A 454 -22.11 -0.62 -16.13
CA ARG A 454 -21.42 -1.23 -17.29
C ARG A 454 -20.37 -0.31 -17.94
N ARG A 455 -19.81 0.62 -17.16
CA ARG A 455 -18.73 1.52 -17.60
C ARG A 455 -17.39 1.07 -17.04
N ILE A 456 -16.37 1.08 -17.88
CA ILE A 456 -15.01 0.62 -17.54
C ILE A 456 -14.09 1.82 -17.32
N LYS A 457 -13.43 1.84 -16.16
CA LYS A 457 -12.34 2.78 -15.87
C LYS A 457 -10.97 2.11 -15.98
N ASP A 458 -10.89 0.86 -15.54
CA ASP A 458 -9.69 0.01 -15.64
C ASP A 458 -10.09 -1.23 -16.43
N TYR A 459 -9.51 -1.39 -17.62
CA TYR A 459 -9.79 -2.51 -18.50
C TYR A 459 -8.89 -3.72 -18.20
N THR A 460 -7.85 -3.58 -17.37
CA THR A 460 -6.78 -4.59 -17.26
C THR A 460 -7.26 -5.92 -16.67
N LEU A 461 -6.52 -7.00 -16.94
CA LEU A 461 -6.74 -8.27 -16.26
C LEU A 461 -6.36 -8.16 -14.77
N TYR A 462 -5.29 -7.41 -14.48
CA TYR A 462 -4.74 -7.28 -13.12
C TYR A 462 -5.79 -6.80 -12.12
N THR A 463 -6.32 -5.59 -12.34
CA THR A 463 -7.24 -4.91 -11.41
C THR A 463 -8.60 -4.56 -11.99
N GLY A 464 -8.77 -4.74 -13.31
CA GLY A 464 -9.88 -4.20 -14.07
C GLY A 464 -10.95 -5.21 -14.51
N ALA A 465 -11.76 -4.75 -15.45
CA ALA A 465 -12.93 -5.48 -15.96
C ALA A 465 -12.55 -6.74 -16.76
N LEU A 466 -11.41 -6.77 -17.45
CA LEU A 466 -10.94 -8.00 -18.11
C LEU A 466 -10.66 -9.10 -17.10
N GLY A 467 -10.26 -8.77 -15.86
CA GLY A 467 -10.16 -9.73 -14.75
C GLY A 467 -11.51 -10.37 -14.42
N THR A 468 -12.59 -9.59 -14.47
CA THR A 468 -13.96 -10.12 -14.30
C THR A 468 -14.36 -11.01 -15.48
N ALA A 469 -14.07 -10.60 -16.72
CA ALA A 469 -14.31 -11.43 -17.90
C ALA A 469 -13.55 -12.77 -17.84
N PHE A 470 -12.29 -12.75 -17.42
CA PHE A 470 -11.48 -13.95 -17.28
C PHE A 470 -12.02 -14.92 -16.21
N LEU A 471 -12.56 -14.39 -15.11
CA LEU A 471 -13.27 -15.20 -14.12
C LEU A 471 -14.54 -15.85 -14.70
N LEU A 472 -15.34 -15.09 -15.46
CA LEU A 472 -16.54 -15.62 -16.14
C LEU A 472 -16.19 -16.70 -17.14
N PHE A 473 -15.12 -16.51 -17.92
CA PHE A 473 -14.65 -17.52 -18.86
C PHE A 473 -14.23 -18.81 -18.15
N LYS A 474 -13.52 -18.70 -17.01
CA LYS A 474 -13.19 -19.86 -16.19
C LYS A 474 -14.44 -20.56 -15.64
N ALA A 475 -15.44 -19.80 -15.19
CA ALA A 475 -16.70 -20.37 -14.71
C ALA A 475 -17.44 -21.12 -15.84
N TYR A 476 -17.45 -20.57 -17.06
CA TYR A 476 -17.96 -21.25 -18.25
C TYR A 476 -17.21 -22.56 -18.52
N GLN A 477 -15.88 -22.58 -18.47
CA GLN A 477 -15.11 -23.81 -18.71
C GLN A 477 -15.42 -24.93 -17.69
N VAL A 478 -15.82 -24.57 -16.47
CA VAL A 478 -16.17 -25.53 -15.42
C VAL A 478 -17.63 -25.97 -15.51
N THR A 479 -18.55 -25.04 -15.77
CA THR A 479 -20.01 -25.27 -15.67
C THR A 479 -20.72 -25.45 -17.01
N ASN A 480 -20.07 -25.09 -18.11
CA ASN A 480 -20.64 -24.99 -19.44
C ASN A 480 -21.87 -24.04 -19.52
N ASN A 481 -21.97 -23.04 -18.62
CA ASN A 481 -23.07 -22.08 -18.62
C ASN A 481 -22.92 -21.03 -19.74
N PRO A 482 -23.78 -21.02 -20.77
CA PRO A 482 -23.66 -20.09 -21.90
C PRO A 482 -23.86 -18.63 -21.49
N SER A 483 -24.55 -18.35 -20.38
CA SER A 483 -24.75 -16.99 -19.87
C SER A 483 -23.43 -16.36 -19.41
N ASP A 484 -22.54 -17.15 -18.81
CA ASP A 484 -21.22 -16.69 -18.39
C ASP A 484 -20.34 -16.34 -19.60
N LEU A 485 -20.41 -17.15 -20.67
CA LEU A 485 -19.70 -16.88 -21.93
C LEU A 485 -20.23 -15.61 -22.61
N SER A 486 -21.55 -15.42 -22.64
CA SER A 486 -22.20 -14.24 -23.22
C SER A 486 -21.80 -12.96 -22.48
N LEU A 487 -21.89 -12.96 -21.14
CA LEU A 487 -21.49 -11.81 -20.31
C LEU A 487 -19.98 -11.54 -20.40
N CYS A 488 -19.16 -12.59 -20.46
CA CYS A 488 -17.73 -12.46 -20.71
C CYS A 488 -17.47 -11.68 -22.02
N GLY A 489 -18.13 -12.06 -23.11
CA GLY A 489 -18.05 -11.37 -24.41
C GLY A 489 -18.51 -9.92 -24.35
N GLU A 490 -19.56 -9.61 -23.59
CA GLU A 490 -20.02 -8.22 -23.38
C GLU A 490 -18.96 -7.35 -22.70
N ILE A 491 -18.38 -7.84 -21.60
CA ILE A 491 -17.34 -7.13 -20.86
C ILE A 491 -16.09 -6.93 -21.73
N ILE A 492 -15.70 -7.94 -22.50
CA ILE A 492 -14.54 -7.86 -23.39
C ILE A 492 -14.75 -6.81 -24.48
N ARG A 493 -15.93 -6.73 -25.11
CA ARG A 493 -16.23 -5.68 -26.11
C ARG A 493 -16.10 -4.28 -25.50
N ALA A 494 -16.54 -4.09 -24.26
CA ALA A 494 -16.34 -2.82 -23.57
C ALA A 494 -14.86 -2.56 -23.25
N CYS A 495 -14.09 -3.59 -22.87
CA CYS A 495 -12.64 -3.47 -22.67
C CYS A 495 -11.92 -3.12 -23.98
N ASP A 496 -12.39 -3.67 -25.10
CA ASP A 496 -11.87 -3.42 -26.44
C ASP A 496 -12.01 -1.94 -26.81
N SER A 497 -13.19 -1.35 -26.63
CA SER A 497 -13.38 0.08 -26.91
C SER A 497 -12.48 0.99 -26.06
N VAL A 498 -12.28 0.66 -24.78
CA VAL A 498 -11.49 1.50 -23.85
C VAL A 498 -9.98 1.33 -24.03
N SER A 499 -9.52 0.17 -24.50
CA SER A 499 -8.09 -0.13 -24.60
C SER A 499 -7.45 0.23 -25.95
N ALA A 500 -8.22 0.68 -26.94
CA ALA A 500 -7.75 0.94 -28.31
C ALA A 500 -6.57 1.93 -28.39
N GLY A 501 -6.50 2.90 -27.46
CA GLY A 501 -5.39 3.87 -27.36
C GLY A 501 -4.33 3.53 -26.31
N SER A 502 -4.34 2.33 -25.73
CA SER A 502 -3.45 2.00 -24.63
C SER A 502 -2.00 1.80 -25.07
N ARG A 503 -1.06 2.33 -24.28
CA ARG A 503 0.37 2.08 -24.43
C ARG A 503 0.85 0.76 -23.81
N HIS A 504 0.00 0.09 -23.03
CA HIS A 504 0.38 -1.15 -22.36
C HIS A 504 0.11 -2.34 -23.28
N VAL A 505 1.10 -3.23 -23.44
CA VAL A 505 1.12 -4.24 -24.51
C VAL A 505 0.93 -5.68 -24.05
N THR A 506 0.87 -5.94 -22.74
CA THR A 506 0.91 -7.30 -22.18
C THR A 506 -0.45 -7.95 -22.02
N PHE A 507 -0.48 -9.25 -21.72
CA PHE A 507 -1.71 -9.95 -21.37
C PHE A 507 -2.33 -9.41 -20.06
N ILE A 508 -1.52 -9.18 -19.03
CA ILE A 508 -2.03 -8.86 -17.70
C ILE A 508 -2.46 -7.39 -17.57
N CYS A 509 -1.73 -6.46 -18.17
CA CYS A 509 -1.95 -5.02 -18.00
C CYS A 509 -2.28 -4.28 -19.30
N GLY A 510 -2.33 -4.96 -20.44
CA GLY A 510 -2.30 -4.32 -21.76
C GLY A 510 -3.36 -4.78 -22.75
N ARG A 511 -3.24 -4.21 -23.96
CA ARG A 511 -4.11 -4.46 -25.10
C ARG A 511 -4.07 -5.92 -25.55
N ALA A 512 -2.91 -6.58 -25.45
CA ALA A 512 -2.77 -7.98 -25.85
C ALA A 512 -3.70 -8.90 -25.05
N GLY A 513 -3.94 -8.61 -23.75
CA GLY A 513 -4.88 -9.39 -22.94
C GLY A 513 -6.31 -9.31 -23.44
N VAL A 514 -6.74 -8.10 -23.80
CA VAL A 514 -8.10 -7.85 -24.32
C VAL A 514 -8.29 -8.59 -25.65
N CYS A 515 -7.36 -8.42 -26.58
CA CYS A 515 -7.44 -9.08 -27.89
C CYS A 515 -7.32 -10.60 -27.78
N ALA A 516 -6.37 -11.11 -27.00
CA ALA A 516 -6.12 -12.54 -26.89
C ALA A 516 -7.29 -13.27 -26.22
N LEU A 517 -7.80 -12.75 -25.10
CA LEU A 517 -8.98 -13.33 -24.45
C LEU A 517 -10.22 -13.18 -25.34
N GLY A 518 -10.39 -12.04 -26.00
CA GLY A 518 -11.50 -11.80 -26.92
C GLY A 518 -11.55 -12.78 -28.08
N ALA A 519 -10.40 -13.07 -28.71
CA ALA A 519 -10.31 -14.07 -29.76
C ALA A 519 -10.74 -15.46 -29.27
N VAL A 520 -10.25 -15.89 -28.10
CA VAL A 520 -10.59 -17.20 -27.53
C VAL A 520 -12.09 -17.28 -27.20
N VAL A 521 -12.65 -16.24 -26.56
CA VAL A 521 -14.08 -16.19 -26.24
C VAL A 521 -14.95 -16.18 -27.50
N ALA A 522 -14.55 -15.43 -28.54
CA ALA A 522 -15.26 -15.40 -29.82
C ALA A 522 -15.24 -16.78 -30.51
N LYS A 523 -14.11 -17.49 -30.49
CA LYS A 523 -14.00 -18.87 -31.00
C LYS A 523 -14.97 -19.81 -30.27
N HIS A 524 -15.02 -19.74 -28.93
CA HIS A 524 -15.96 -20.55 -28.15
C HIS A 524 -17.43 -20.19 -28.40
N ALA A 525 -17.72 -18.93 -28.74
CA ALA A 525 -19.06 -18.48 -29.11
C ALA A 525 -19.45 -18.80 -30.57
N GLY A 526 -18.53 -19.32 -31.38
CA GLY A 526 -18.75 -19.54 -32.83
C GLY A 526 -18.80 -18.24 -33.65
N ASP A 527 -18.34 -17.11 -33.10
CA ASP A 527 -18.35 -15.81 -33.76
C ASP A 527 -17.04 -15.57 -34.54
N ASN A 528 -17.01 -16.06 -35.77
CA ASN A 528 -15.84 -15.94 -36.65
C ASN A 528 -15.51 -14.48 -37.02
N VAL A 529 -16.51 -13.59 -37.06
CA VAL A 529 -16.29 -12.17 -37.37
C VAL A 529 -15.54 -11.51 -36.23
N LEU A 530 -16.00 -11.71 -35.00
CA LEU A 530 -15.37 -11.15 -33.81
C LEU A 530 -14.00 -11.79 -33.52
N LEU A 531 -13.84 -13.09 -33.81
CA LEU A 531 -12.54 -13.76 -33.76
C LEU A 531 -11.52 -13.08 -34.68
N ASN A 532 -11.88 -12.86 -35.95
CA ASN A 532 -11.00 -12.21 -36.92
C ASN A 532 -10.69 -10.75 -36.54
N HIS A 533 -11.66 -10.02 -35.97
CA HIS A 533 -11.46 -8.67 -35.44
C HIS A 533 -10.38 -8.64 -34.35
N PHE A 534 -10.49 -9.53 -33.34
CA PHE A 534 -9.53 -9.56 -32.24
C PHE A 534 -8.14 -10.03 -32.67
N LEU A 535 -8.04 -11.00 -33.59
CA LEU A 535 -6.76 -11.43 -34.15
C LEU A 535 -6.09 -10.31 -34.97
N SER A 536 -6.87 -9.56 -35.75
CA SER A 536 -6.37 -8.40 -36.50
C SER A 536 -5.90 -7.30 -35.54
N SER A 537 -6.72 -6.97 -34.54
CA SER A 537 -6.37 -5.99 -33.49
C SER A 537 -5.14 -6.40 -32.67
N PHE A 538 -4.91 -7.70 -32.47
CA PHE A 538 -3.71 -8.20 -31.80
C PHE A 538 -2.44 -7.96 -32.64
N ARG A 539 -2.52 -8.19 -33.96
CA ARG A 539 -1.40 -8.00 -34.91
C ARG A 539 -0.99 -6.54 -35.05
N GLU A 540 -1.90 -5.60 -34.77
CA GLU A 540 -1.63 -4.16 -34.80
C GLU A 540 -0.85 -3.64 -33.57
N ILE A 541 -0.71 -4.45 -32.51
CA ILE A 541 -0.01 -4.04 -31.29
C ILE A 541 1.47 -3.83 -31.59
N LYS A 542 1.96 -2.61 -31.33
CA LYS A 542 3.36 -2.23 -31.51
C LYS A 542 4.08 -2.17 -30.16
N MET A 543 5.17 -2.92 -30.03
CA MET A 543 6.05 -2.89 -28.85
C MET A 543 7.16 -1.86 -29.06
N ARG A 544 6.94 -0.62 -28.62
CA ARG A 544 7.95 0.46 -28.65
C ARG A 544 8.38 0.81 -27.23
N ASP A 545 9.69 0.81 -26.98
CA ASP A 545 10.29 1.21 -25.69
C ASP A 545 9.69 0.51 -24.45
N VAL A 546 9.36 -0.77 -24.59
CA VAL A 546 8.80 -1.60 -23.51
C VAL A 546 9.91 -2.35 -22.76
N PRO A 547 9.77 -2.57 -21.44
CA PRO A 547 10.73 -3.38 -20.68
C PRO A 547 10.66 -4.86 -21.09
N ASN A 548 11.44 -5.72 -20.43
CA ASN A 548 11.44 -7.15 -20.73
C ASN A 548 10.53 -7.99 -19.81
N GLU A 549 10.02 -7.44 -18.71
CA GLU A 549 9.28 -8.20 -17.70
C GLU A 549 7.80 -8.50 -18.01
N LEU A 550 7.14 -9.30 -17.16
CA LEU A 550 5.85 -9.92 -17.47
C LEU A 550 4.66 -8.95 -17.45
N LEU A 551 4.63 -7.98 -16.52
CA LEU A 551 3.45 -7.14 -16.36
C LEU A 551 3.36 -6.05 -17.43
N TYR A 552 4.47 -5.51 -17.92
CA TYR A 552 4.49 -4.38 -18.86
C TYR A 552 5.43 -4.58 -20.06
N GLY A 553 6.18 -5.67 -20.13
CA GLY A 553 7.24 -5.87 -21.09
C GLY A 553 7.01 -6.92 -22.17
N LYS A 554 8.08 -7.18 -22.95
CA LYS A 554 8.08 -8.05 -24.13
C LYS A 554 7.65 -9.49 -23.81
N VAL A 555 8.07 -10.06 -22.68
CA VAL A 555 7.64 -11.43 -22.31
C VAL A 555 6.15 -11.49 -21.97
N GLY A 556 5.56 -10.42 -21.43
CA GLY A 556 4.12 -10.35 -21.19
C GLY A 556 3.30 -10.29 -22.49
N TYR A 557 3.89 -9.81 -23.58
CA TYR A 557 3.32 -9.90 -24.92
C TYR A 557 3.51 -11.30 -25.53
N LEU A 558 4.73 -11.86 -25.44
CA LEU A 558 5.00 -13.23 -25.92
C LEU A 558 4.12 -14.28 -25.24
N TRP A 559 3.85 -14.13 -23.95
CA TRP A 559 2.90 -14.98 -23.24
C TRP A 559 1.50 -14.94 -23.89
N ALA A 560 1.03 -13.75 -24.30
CA ALA A 560 -0.24 -13.61 -25.00
C ALA A 560 -0.23 -14.29 -26.38
N CYS A 561 0.90 -14.28 -27.09
CA CYS A 561 1.07 -15.02 -28.35
C CYS A 561 0.96 -16.53 -28.11
N SER A 562 1.65 -17.07 -27.10
CA SER A 562 1.57 -18.49 -26.73
C SER A 562 0.16 -18.87 -26.30
N PHE A 563 -0.55 -18.00 -25.57
CA PHE A 563 -1.95 -18.19 -25.20
C PHE A 563 -2.84 -18.33 -26.44
N LEU A 564 -2.69 -17.46 -27.44
CA LEU A 564 -3.43 -17.55 -28.70
C LEU A 564 -3.12 -18.85 -29.45
N ASN A 565 -1.85 -19.23 -29.57
CA ASN A 565 -1.45 -20.47 -30.25
C ASN A 565 -2.03 -21.70 -29.55
N LYS A 566 -2.06 -21.71 -28.22
CA LYS A 566 -2.63 -22.81 -27.45
C LYS A 566 -4.15 -22.96 -27.64
N HIS A 567 -4.90 -21.86 -27.65
CA HIS A 567 -6.36 -21.91 -27.62
C HIS A 567 -7.04 -21.78 -28.99
N ILE A 568 -6.43 -21.06 -29.94
CA ILE A 568 -6.96 -20.90 -31.30
C ILE A 568 -6.43 -21.99 -32.21
N GLY A 569 -5.13 -22.28 -32.16
CA GLY A 569 -4.47 -23.29 -32.96
C GLY A 569 -3.00 -22.97 -33.14
N GLU A 570 -2.18 -24.00 -33.31
CA GLU A 570 -0.75 -23.83 -33.53
C GLU A 570 -0.49 -22.88 -34.71
N SER A 571 0.55 -22.04 -34.58
CA SER A 571 0.93 -21.04 -35.58
C SER A 571 -0.09 -19.92 -35.86
N THR A 572 -1.12 -19.73 -35.01
CA THR A 572 -2.02 -18.55 -35.10
C THR A 572 -1.25 -17.23 -35.10
N ILE A 573 -0.26 -17.14 -34.20
CA ILE A 573 0.84 -16.20 -34.22
C ILE A 573 2.09 -16.97 -34.67
N PRO A 574 2.61 -16.72 -35.89
CA PRO A 574 3.74 -17.46 -36.44
C PRO A 574 5.03 -17.30 -35.62
N SER A 575 5.88 -18.33 -35.63
CA SER A 575 7.21 -18.27 -35.01
C SER A 575 8.08 -17.16 -35.61
N THR A 576 7.89 -16.83 -36.90
CA THR A 576 8.56 -15.69 -37.56
C THR A 576 8.28 -14.34 -36.90
N HIS A 577 7.17 -14.22 -36.16
CA HIS A 577 6.84 -13.03 -35.35
C HIS A 577 7.37 -13.12 -33.92
N MET A 578 7.32 -14.30 -33.30
CA MET A 578 7.71 -14.50 -31.90
C MET A 578 9.23 -14.58 -31.71
N SER A 579 9.94 -15.27 -32.60
CA SER A 579 11.38 -15.53 -32.49
C SER A 579 12.24 -14.28 -32.50
N PRO A 580 11.97 -13.23 -33.32
CA PRO A 580 12.71 -11.97 -33.25
C PRO A 580 12.62 -11.30 -31.88
N VAL A 581 11.42 -11.29 -31.27
CA VAL A 581 11.19 -10.70 -29.95
C VAL A 581 11.92 -11.50 -28.86
N ALA A 582 11.84 -12.83 -28.91
CA ALA A 582 12.56 -13.71 -27.98
C ALA A 582 14.08 -13.51 -28.07
N LYS A 583 14.62 -13.41 -29.30
CA LYS A 583 16.03 -13.13 -29.55
C LYS A 583 16.46 -11.78 -28.99
N GLU A 584 15.64 -10.75 -29.15
CA GLU A 584 15.90 -9.42 -28.61
C GLU A 584 15.97 -9.45 -27.07
N ILE A 585 15.03 -10.14 -26.40
CA ILE A 585 15.05 -10.31 -24.94
C ILE A 585 16.32 -11.02 -24.47
N ILE A 586 16.77 -12.06 -25.19
CA ILE A 586 18.03 -12.74 -24.86
C ILE A 586 19.23 -11.80 -25.01
N LEU A 587 19.29 -11.04 -26.11
CA LEU A 587 20.38 -10.09 -26.35
C LEU A 587 20.42 -8.98 -25.30
N ASP A 588 19.27 -8.45 -24.90
CA ASP A 588 19.14 -7.48 -23.81
C ASP A 588 19.67 -8.07 -22.50
N GLY A 589 19.30 -9.32 -22.21
CA GLY A 589 19.71 -10.06 -21.01
C GLY A 589 21.22 -10.27 -20.92
N LYS A 590 21.83 -10.67 -22.04
CA LYS A 590 23.29 -10.85 -22.15
C LYS A 590 24.03 -9.51 -22.04
N ARG A 591 23.47 -8.43 -22.59
CA ARG A 591 24.08 -7.09 -22.56
C ARG A 591 24.18 -6.51 -21.14
N LEU A 592 23.17 -6.74 -20.31
CA LEU A 592 23.15 -6.26 -18.92
C LEU A 592 23.88 -7.21 -17.95
N SER A 593 24.23 -8.42 -18.39
CA SER A 593 25.04 -9.36 -17.62
C SER A 593 26.52 -8.93 -17.58
N ASN A 594 27.18 -9.13 -16.44
CA ASN A 594 28.63 -8.92 -16.30
C ASN A 594 29.38 -10.23 -16.50
N LYS A 595 30.60 -10.19 -17.06
CA LYS A 595 31.48 -11.38 -17.18
C LYS A 595 31.70 -12.02 -15.80
N GLY A 596 31.40 -13.32 -15.68
CA GLY A 596 31.51 -14.08 -14.42
C GLY A 596 30.31 -14.02 -13.47
N SER A 597 29.16 -13.49 -13.93
CA SER A 597 27.92 -13.37 -13.14
C SER A 597 26.73 -14.13 -13.77
N CYS A 598 25.51 -13.91 -13.28
CA CYS A 598 24.26 -14.50 -13.80
C CYS A 598 24.16 -14.35 -15.35
N PRO A 599 23.97 -15.44 -16.13
CA PRO A 599 24.05 -15.40 -17.59
C PRO A 599 23.12 -14.40 -18.27
N LEU A 600 21.88 -14.27 -17.77
CA LEU A 600 20.92 -13.28 -18.23
C LEU A 600 20.54 -12.38 -17.05
N MET A 601 20.52 -11.07 -17.27
CA MET A 601 20.11 -10.10 -16.26
C MET A 601 19.19 -9.03 -16.86
N TYR A 602 18.19 -8.60 -16.10
CA TYR A 602 17.19 -7.63 -16.55
C TYR A 602 16.93 -6.59 -15.48
N GLU A 603 16.42 -5.44 -15.91
CA GLU A 603 16.08 -4.33 -15.03
C GLU A 603 14.70 -3.79 -15.35
N TRP A 604 13.97 -3.42 -14.32
CA TRP A 604 12.73 -2.66 -14.41
C TRP A 604 12.74 -1.58 -13.33
N HIS A 605 12.48 -0.33 -13.71
CA HIS A 605 12.57 0.84 -12.80
C HIS A 605 13.87 0.91 -11.97
N GLY A 606 15.03 0.68 -12.60
CA GLY A 606 16.32 0.77 -11.91
C GLY A 606 16.63 -0.40 -10.98
N LYS A 607 15.84 -1.47 -10.99
CA LYS A 607 16.01 -2.64 -10.11
C LYS A 607 16.06 -3.95 -10.89
N LYS A 608 17.03 -4.79 -10.52
CA LYS A 608 17.23 -6.15 -11.04
C LYS A 608 16.37 -7.16 -10.28
N TYR A 609 15.07 -7.19 -10.58
CA TYR A 609 14.10 -8.05 -9.88
C TYR A 609 14.29 -9.53 -10.19
N TRP A 610 13.95 -10.38 -9.22
CA TRP A 610 14.05 -11.85 -9.37
C TRP A 610 12.70 -12.55 -9.51
N GLY A 611 11.64 -12.00 -8.92
CA GLY A 611 10.33 -12.65 -8.88
C GLY A 611 9.57 -12.68 -10.21
N ALA A 612 8.41 -13.35 -10.23
CA ALA A 612 7.69 -13.67 -11.46
C ALA A 612 7.06 -12.45 -12.16
N ALA A 613 6.63 -11.44 -11.41
CA ALA A 613 5.94 -10.29 -11.99
C ALA A 613 6.87 -9.39 -12.81
N HIS A 614 8.02 -9.02 -12.22
CA HIS A 614 8.89 -7.96 -12.75
C HIS A 614 10.33 -8.41 -13.04
N GLY A 615 10.64 -9.69 -12.86
CA GLY A 615 12.01 -10.16 -12.73
C GLY A 615 12.36 -11.42 -13.51
N LEU A 616 13.52 -11.96 -13.18
CA LEU A 616 14.13 -13.12 -13.84
C LEU A 616 13.18 -14.30 -13.97
N ALA A 617 12.49 -14.70 -12.89
CA ALA A 617 11.57 -15.82 -12.89
C ALA A 617 10.48 -15.71 -13.97
N GLY A 618 9.89 -14.52 -14.12
CA GLY A 618 8.86 -14.28 -15.14
C GLY A 618 9.40 -14.37 -16.56
N ILE A 619 10.59 -13.81 -16.77
CA ILE A 619 11.24 -13.79 -18.07
C ILE A 619 11.66 -15.21 -18.48
N MET A 620 12.34 -15.94 -17.59
CA MET A 620 12.75 -17.33 -17.85
C MET A 620 11.54 -18.23 -18.09
N HIS A 621 10.46 -18.04 -17.33
CA HIS A 621 9.24 -18.83 -17.49
C HIS A 621 8.70 -18.75 -18.92
N VAL A 622 8.61 -17.56 -19.50
CA VAL A 622 8.08 -17.38 -20.86
C VAL A 622 9.08 -17.82 -21.92
N LEU A 623 10.37 -17.53 -21.74
CA LEU A 623 11.40 -17.88 -22.72
C LEU A 623 11.53 -19.40 -22.91
N MET A 624 11.20 -20.21 -21.91
CA MET A 624 11.19 -21.68 -22.05
C MET A 624 10.12 -22.21 -23.02
N ASP A 625 9.08 -21.43 -23.35
CA ASP A 625 8.10 -21.80 -24.39
C ASP A 625 8.55 -21.42 -25.80
N MET A 626 9.67 -20.68 -25.93
CA MET A 626 10.12 -20.16 -27.21
C MET A 626 11.06 -21.15 -27.90
N GLU A 627 11.03 -21.16 -29.24
CA GLU A 627 12.01 -21.86 -30.05
C GLU A 627 13.35 -21.13 -30.01
N LEU A 628 14.21 -21.56 -29.10
CA LEU A 628 15.53 -20.97 -28.84
C LEU A 628 16.67 -21.90 -29.25
N LYS A 629 17.81 -21.30 -29.59
CA LYS A 629 19.05 -22.03 -29.84
C LYS A 629 19.50 -22.77 -28.56
N PRO A 630 20.19 -23.91 -28.68
CA PRO A 630 20.73 -24.63 -27.51
C PRO A 630 21.52 -23.73 -26.55
N GLU A 631 22.35 -22.84 -27.09
CA GLU A 631 23.17 -21.88 -26.34
C GLU A 631 22.32 -20.93 -25.46
N ASP A 632 21.18 -20.50 -25.98
CA ASP A 632 20.27 -19.58 -25.27
C ASP A 632 19.46 -20.33 -24.21
N LYS A 633 19.11 -21.60 -24.48
CA LYS A 633 18.51 -22.50 -23.47
C LYS A 633 19.45 -22.74 -22.30
N GLU A 634 20.74 -22.92 -22.56
CA GLU A 634 21.76 -23.02 -21.50
C GLU A 634 21.90 -21.72 -20.70
N CYS A 635 21.76 -20.54 -21.34
CA CYS A 635 21.74 -19.27 -20.62
C CYS A 635 20.54 -19.16 -19.66
N ILE A 636 19.37 -19.67 -20.06
CA ILE A 636 18.18 -19.74 -19.20
C ILE A 636 18.44 -20.68 -18.03
N LYS A 637 18.90 -21.90 -18.29
CA LYS A 637 19.22 -22.90 -17.26
C LYS A 637 20.25 -22.35 -16.27
N GLY A 638 21.34 -21.76 -16.76
CA GLY A 638 22.37 -21.14 -15.93
C GLY A 638 21.86 -19.95 -15.09
N THR A 639 20.90 -19.18 -15.60
CA THR A 639 20.25 -18.10 -14.84
C THR A 639 19.39 -18.64 -13.70
N LEU A 640 18.66 -19.74 -13.93
CA LEU A 640 17.92 -20.43 -12.87
C LEU A 640 18.86 -21.03 -11.83
N SER A 641 19.94 -21.69 -12.24
CA SER A 641 20.97 -22.20 -11.33
C SER A 641 21.60 -21.09 -10.49
N TYR A 642 21.86 -19.92 -11.08
CA TYR A 642 22.31 -18.75 -10.34
C TYR A 642 21.31 -18.35 -9.26
N MET A 643 20.01 -18.26 -9.57
CA MET A 643 18.97 -17.93 -8.58
C MET A 643 18.91 -18.97 -7.46
N ILE A 644 18.97 -20.27 -7.79
CA ILE A 644 18.96 -21.37 -6.83
C ILE A 644 20.14 -21.23 -5.87
N ASN A 645 21.36 -21.00 -6.37
CA ASN A 645 22.58 -20.93 -5.56
C ASN A 645 22.68 -19.68 -4.68
N HIS A 646 21.89 -18.65 -4.97
CA HIS A 646 21.91 -17.37 -4.26
C HIS A 646 20.59 -17.07 -3.52
N ARG A 647 19.80 -18.10 -3.22
CA ARG A 647 18.62 -18.00 -2.35
C ARG A 647 19.02 -17.71 -0.90
N PHE A 648 18.08 -17.23 -0.10
CA PHE A 648 18.32 -17.01 1.33
C PHE A 648 18.54 -18.34 2.08
N PRO A 649 19.19 -18.30 3.26
CA PRO A 649 19.33 -19.49 4.11
C PRO A 649 18.00 -20.16 4.48
N SER A 650 16.88 -19.42 4.46
CA SER A 650 15.55 -20.00 4.69
C SER A 650 15.00 -20.83 3.52
N GLY A 651 15.66 -20.80 2.36
CA GLY A 651 15.14 -21.33 1.09
C GLY A 651 14.30 -20.32 0.27
N ASN A 652 13.95 -19.16 0.84
CA ASN A 652 13.22 -18.12 0.11
C ASN A 652 14.13 -17.35 -0.86
N PHE A 653 13.55 -16.61 -1.80
CA PHE A 653 14.30 -15.86 -2.81
C PHE A 653 14.28 -14.35 -2.57
N PRO A 654 15.39 -13.64 -2.85
CA PRO A 654 15.44 -12.19 -2.85
C PRO A 654 14.38 -11.56 -3.77
N SER A 655 13.88 -10.38 -3.39
CA SER A 655 13.00 -9.60 -4.27
C SER A 655 13.73 -9.10 -5.53
N SER A 656 15.01 -8.77 -5.38
CA SER A 656 15.90 -8.22 -6.38
C SER A 656 17.36 -8.47 -6.01
N GLN A 657 18.27 -8.34 -6.97
CA GLN A 657 19.71 -8.43 -6.76
C GLN A 657 20.16 -7.54 -5.60
N GLY A 658 20.97 -8.09 -4.67
CA GLY A 658 21.52 -7.37 -3.51
C GLY A 658 20.54 -7.15 -2.35
N SER A 659 19.28 -7.60 -2.45
CA SER A 659 18.33 -7.52 -1.34
C SER A 659 18.65 -8.58 -0.28
N ASN A 660 18.90 -8.14 0.95
CA ASN A 660 19.15 -9.01 2.11
C ASN A 660 17.90 -9.24 2.97
N SER A 661 16.73 -8.79 2.49
CA SER A 661 15.47 -8.81 3.26
C SER A 661 14.61 -10.02 2.91
N ASP A 662 14.74 -11.09 3.69
CA ASP A 662 13.94 -12.31 3.56
C ASP A 662 12.53 -12.17 4.17
N ARG A 663 11.62 -11.53 3.44
CA ARG A 663 10.27 -11.22 3.97
C ARG A 663 9.10 -11.49 3.03
N LEU A 664 9.32 -11.50 1.72
CA LEU A 664 8.24 -11.62 0.74
C LEU A 664 8.13 -13.08 0.30
N VAL A 665 6.95 -13.67 0.47
CA VAL A 665 6.61 -15.04 0.05
C VAL A 665 5.41 -14.93 -0.87
N HIS A 666 5.59 -14.25 -2.00
CA HIS A 666 4.53 -13.87 -2.95
C HIS A 666 4.83 -14.40 -4.35
N TRP A 667 3.83 -14.51 -5.22
CA TRP A 667 4.05 -14.76 -6.64
C TRP A 667 4.90 -13.65 -7.28
N CYS A 668 4.57 -12.38 -7.01
CA CYS A 668 5.33 -11.27 -7.59
C CYS A 668 6.80 -11.23 -7.13
N HIS A 669 7.07 -11.59 -5.86
CA HIS A 669 8.39 -11.55 -5.25
C HIS A 669 8.55 -12.63 -4.16
N GLY A 670 9.53 -13.53 -4.35
CA GLY A 670 9.88 -14.59 -3.40
C GLY A 670 9.59 -15.99 -3.93
N ALA A 671 9.59 -16.96 -3.00
CA ALA A 671 9.50 -18.38 -3.30
C ALA A 671 8.33 -18.78 -4.20
N PRO A 672 7.08 -18.30 -4.05
CA PRO A 672 5.98 -18.79 -4.87
C PRO A 672 6.17 -18.57 -6.38
N GLY A 673 6.58 -17.36 -6.79
CA GLY A 673 6.79 -17.06 -8.20
C GLY A 673 7.96 -17.85 -8.79
N VAL A 674 9.06 -17.95 -8.03
CA VAL A 674 10.25 -18.70 -8.46
C VAL A 674 9.96 -20.21 -8.53
N ALA A 675 9.23 -20.76 -7.55
CA ALA A 675 8.85 -22.17 -7.54
C ALA A 675 8.09 -22.57 -8.81
N LEU A 676 7.08 -21.78 -9.21
CA LEU A 676 6.34 -22.02 -10.46
C LEU A 676 7.23 -22.02 -11.69
N THR A 677 8.25 -21.15 -11.74
CA THR A 677 9.25 -21.17 -12.81
C THR A 677 10.13 -22.42 -12.77
N LEU A 678 10.59 -22.82 -11.58
CA LEU A 678 11.44 -23.99 -11.40
C LEU A 678 10.70 -25.30 -11.73
N ILE A 679 9.42 -25.40 -11.41
CA ILE A 679 8.58 -26.57 -11.78
C ILE A 679 8.52 -26.71 -13.29
N LYS A 680 8.27 -25.61 -14.01
CA LYS A 680 8.31 -25.61 -15.48
C LYS A 680 9.69 -25.97 -16.01
N ALA A 681 10.75 -25.42 -15.41
CA ALA A 681 12.12 -25.71 -15.82
C ALA A 681 12.50 -27.17 -15.59
N ALA A 682 12.05 -27.79 -14.50
CA ALA A 682 12.25 -29.21 -14.25
C ALA A 682 11.59 -30.08 -15.33
N GLN A 683 10.40 -29.69 -15.80
CA GLN A 683 9.74 -30.36 -16.92
C GLN A 683 10.49 -30.19 -18.24
N VAL A 684 10.94 -28.97 -18.55
CA VAL A 684 11.59 -28.62 -19.83
C VAL A 684 13.01 -29.19 -19.93
N PHE A 685 13.78 -29.12 -18.85
CA PHE A 685 15.18 -29.55 -18.81
C PHE A 685 15.37 -30.96 -18.26
N GLN A 686 14.31 -31.59 -17.73
CA GLN A 686 14.35 -32.91 -17.08
C GLN A 686 15.48 -33.01 -16.04
N ASP A 687 15.52 -32.02 -15.15
CA ASP A 687 16.61 -31.84 -14.18
C ASP A 687 16.11 -31.96 -12.74
N ASP A 688 16.52 -33.05 -12.08
CA ASP A 688 16.12 -33.36 -10.70
C ASP A 688 16.63 -32.35 -9.67
N GLN A 689 17.74 -31.64 -9.94
CA GLN A 689 18.23 -30.60 -9.03
C GLN A 689 17.32 -29.38 -9.06
N ILE A 690 16.82 -29.02 -10.25
CA ILE A 690 15.84 -27.95 -10.41
C ILE A 690 14.52 -28.33 -9.73
N LEU A 691 14.08 -29.59 -9.89
CA LEU A 691 12.90 -30.10 -9.19
C LEU A 691 13.07 -30.03 -7.67
N GLY A 692 14.19 -30.51 -7.14
CA GLY A 692 14.50 -30.43 -5.71
C GLY A 692 14.48 -28.99 -5.18
N ALA A 693 15.00 -28.02 -5.95
CA ALA A 693 14.94 -26.61 -5.57
C ALA A 693 13.50 -26.05 -5.55
N ALA A 694 12.63 -26.52 -6.46
CA ALA A 694 11.21 -26.16 -6.44
C ALA A 694 10.49 -26.71 -5.20
N GLU A 695 10.81 -27.94 -4.78
CA GLU A 695 10.26 -28.56 -3.58
C GLU A 695 10.69 -27.83 -2.30
N GLU A 696 11.97 -27.42 -2.21
CA GLU A 696 12.46 -26.58 -1.11
C GLU A 696 11.73 -25.23 -1.06
N ALA A 697 11.50 -24.59 -2.22
CA ALA A 697 10.71 -23.37 -2.28
C ALA A 697 9.27 -23.61 -1.81
N ALA A 698 8.66 -24.75 -2.13
CA ALA A 698 7.33 -25.11 -1.66
C ALA A 698 7.26 -25.32 -0.13
N LYS A 699 8.34 -25.80 0.52
CA LYS A 699 8.43 -25.85 2.00
C LYS A 699 8.38 -24.46 2.63
N VAL A 700 9.00 -23.46 1.98
CA VAL A 700 8.87 -22.05 2.39
C VAL A 700 7.42 -21.58 2.27
N VAL A 701 6.74 -21.92 1.17
CA VAL A 701 5.34 -21.54 0.97
C VAL A 701 4.43 -22.24 1.99
N TRP A 702 4.69 -23.50 2.33
CA TRP A 702 3.92 -24.22 3.35
C TRP A 702 4.04 -23.56 4.73
N SER A 703 5.26 -23.15 5.12
CA SER A 703 5.51 -22.56 6.43
C SER A 703 5.14 -21.07 6.55
N ARG A 704 5.28 -20.29 5.47
CA ARG A 704 5.21 -18.81 5.49
C ARG A 704 4.23 -18.22 4.45
N GLY A 705 3.60 -19.07 3.65
CA GLY A 705 2.76 -18.66 2.52
C GLY A 705 1.27 -18.45 2.86
N LEU A 706 0.86 -18.71 4.10
CA LEU A 706 -0.49 -18.42 4.58
C LEU A 706 -0.66 -16.92 4.90
N LEU A 707 -0.49 -16.09 3.88
CA LEU A 707 -0.38 -14.64 4.00
C LEU A 707 -1.62 -14.01 4.62
N LYS A 708 -1.45 -12.86 5.29
CA LYS A 708 -2.57 -12.02 5.75
C LYS A 708 -3.25 -11.24 4.61
N ARG A 709 -3.38 -11.85 3.42
CA ARG A 709 -3.94 -11.27 2.19
C ARG A 709 -4.60 -12.36 1.35
N VAL A 710 -5.69 -12.01 0.67
CA VAL A 710 -6.51 -13.00 -0.07
C VAL A 710 -5.98 -13.32 -1.47
N GLY A 711 -5.57 -12.32 -2.25
CA GLY A 711 -5.47 -12.41 -3.72
C GLY A 711 -4.38 -13.30 -4.34
N ILE A 712 -4.28 -13.22 -5.66
CA ILE A 712 -3.38 -14.05 -6.50
C ILE A 712 -1.94 -13.53 -6.53
N CYS A 713 -1.73 -12.21 -6.59
CA CYS A 713 -0.40 -11.65 -6.79
C CYS A 713 0.52 -11.86 -5.56
N HIS A 714 -0.06 -11.73 -4.37
CA HIS A 714 0.63 -11.75 -3.08
C HIS A 714 -0.34 -12.08 -1.93
N GLY A 715 -1.15 -13.12 -2.11
CA GLY A 715 -2.07 -13.63 -1.11
C GLY A 715 -2.11 -15.16 -1.11
N ILE A 716 -2.95 -15.73 -0.24
CA ILE A 716 -3.08 -17.17 -0.08
C ILE A 716 -3.50 -17.81 -1.41
N SER A 717 -4.42 -17.20 -2.16
CA SER A 717 -4.94 -17.79 -3.41
C SER A 717 -3.82 -18.04 -4.44
N GLY A 718 -2.88 -17.10 -4.58
CA GLY A 718 -1.75 -17.26 -5.49
C GLY A 718 -0.75 -18.30 -5.02
N ASN A 719 -0.49 -18.34 -3.71
CA ASN A 719 0.48 -19.26 -3.13
C ASN A 719 0.02 -20.73 -3.24
N THR A 720 -1.29 -20.99 -3.23
CA THR A 720 -1.87 -22.33 -3.44
C THR A 720 -1.40 -22.98 -4.74
N TYR A 721 -1.20 -22.19 -5.81
CA TYR A 721 -0.82 -22.71 -7.12
C TYR A 721 0.56 -23.38 -7.16
N VAL A 722 1.45 -23.07 -6.22
CA VAL A 722 2.75 -23.74 -6.10
C VAL A 722 2.55 -25.23 -5.86
N PHE A 723 1.63 -25.57 -4.96
CA PHE A 723 1.31 -26.97 -4.64
C PHE A 723 0.53 -27.62 -5.77
N LEU A 724 -0.41 -26.91 -6.40
CA LEU A 724 -1.11 -27.44 -7.58
C LEU A 724 -0.14 -27.76 -8.72
N SER A 725 0.84 -26.90 -8.97
CA SER A 725 1.84 -27.10 -10.04
C SER A 725 2.76 -28.29 -9.75
N LEU A 726 3.24 -28.44 -8.50
CA LEU A 726 4.00 -29.63 -8.09
C LEU A 726 3.18 -30.91 -8.16
N TYR A 727 1.90 -30.87 -7.78
CA TYR A 727 1.00 -32.02 -7.91
C TYR A 727 0.87 -32.45 -9.38
N ARG A 728 0.65 -31.50 -10.30
CA ARG A 728 0.54 -31.79 -11.73
C ARG A 728 1.82 -32.39 -12.31
N LEU A 729 2.99 -31.91 -11.89
CA LEU A 729 4.27 -32.42 -12.38
C LEU A 729 4.60 -33.81 -11.80
N THR A 730 4.34 -34.02 -10.51
CA THR A 730 4.87 -35.19 -9.77
C THR A 730 3.84 -36.27 -9.47
N GLY A 731 2.55 -35.98 -9.55
CA GLY A 731 1.46 -36.87 -9.13
C GLY A 731 1.37 -37.09 -7.61
N ARG A 732 2.24 -36.49 -6.80
CA ARG A 732 2.27 -36.72 -5.35
C ARG A 732 1.10 -36.03 -4.64
N VAL A 733 0.27 -36.84 -4.00
CA VAL A 733 -0.96 -36.39 -3.30
C VAL A 733 -0.70 -35.45 -2.13
N GLU A 734 0.52 -35.43 -1.57
CA GLU A 734 0.93 -34.49 -0.52
C GLU A 734 0.75 -33.02 -0.97
N TYR A 735 1.08 -32.72 -2.23
CA TYR A 735 0.94 -31.37 -2.76
C TYR A 735 -0.52 -31.02 -3.03
N LEU A 736 -1.32 -32.00 -3.48
CA LEU A 736 -2.77 -31.80 -3.60
C LEU A 736 -3.38 -31.49 -2.23
N TYR A 737 -2.97 -32.20 -1.18
CA TYR A 737 -3.42 -31.92 0.18
C TYR A 737 -3.02 -30.50 0.64
N ARG A 738 -1.80 -30.04 0.40
CA ARG A 738 -1.39 -28.67 0.75
C ARG A 738 -2.21 -27.61 0.02
N ALA A 739 -2.53 -27.85 -1.26
CA ALA A 739 -3.43 -26.99 -2.02
C ALA A 739 -4.85 -26.98 -1.42
N LYS A 740 -5.39 -28.17 -1.11
CA LYS A 740 -6.67 -28.38 -0.40
C LYS A 740 -6.70 -27.59 0.90
N ALA A 741 -5.64 -27.64 1.71
CA ALA A 741 -5.57 -26.97 3.00
C ALA A 741 -5.63 -25.45 2.89
N PHE A 742 -4.87 -24.85 1.96
CA PHE A 742 -4.89 -23.39 1.74
C PHE A 742 -6.26 -22.93 1.22
N ALA A 743 -6.89 -23.69 0.32
CA ALA A 743 -8.24 -23.39 -0.17
C ALA A 743 -9.30 -23.53 0.93
N CYS A 744 -9.19 -24.54 1.81
CA CYS A 744 -10.09 -24.71 2.97
C CYS A 744 -9.94 -23.56 3.96
N PHE A 745 -8.71 -23.11 4.24
CA PHE A 745 -8.49 -21.94 5.10
C PHE A 745 -9.18 -20.70 4.56
N LEU A 746 -9.09 -20.47 3.25
CA LEU A 746 -9.78 -19.37 2.57
C LEU A 746 -11.31 -19.50 2.70
N LEU A 747 -11.86 -20.69 2.44
CA LEU A 747 -13.29 -20.95 2.51
C LEU A 747 -13.86 -20.75 3.93
N ASP A 748 -13.13 -21.21 4.95
CA ASP A 748 -13.54 -21.18 6.36
C ASP A 748 -13.35 -19.79 6.99
N ARG A 749 -12.22 -19.12 6.73
CA ARG A 749 -11.77 -17.98 7.55
C ARG A 749 -11.68 -16.64 6.82
N ALA A 750 -11.57 -16.61 5.50
CA ALA A 750 -11.24 -15.35 4.79
C ALA A 750 -12.27 -14.24 5.05
N ASN A 751 -13.57 -14.55 5.00
CA ASN A 751 -14.63 -13.56 5.22
C ASN A 751 -14.53 -12.91 6.61
N GLN A 752 -14.37 -13.72 7.66
CA GLN A 752 -14.24 -13.23 9.03
C GLN A 752 -12.95 -12.43 9.22
N LEU A 753 -11.81 -12.96 8.76
CA LEU A 753 -10.52 -12.28 8.89
C LEU A 753 -10.45 -10.96 8.13
N ILE A 754 -11.14 -10.84 6.99
CA ILE A 754 -11.29 -9.58 6.26
C ILE A 754 -12.17 -8.60 7.04
N ALA A 755 -13.31 -9.05 7.56
CA ALA A 755 -14.21 -8.21 8.36
C ALA A 755 -13.52 -7.66 9.62
N ASP A 756 -12.67 -8.47 10.25
CA ASP A 756 -11.90 -8.10 11.44
C ASP A 756 -10.66 -7.25 11.14
N GLY A 757 -10.37 -6.97 9.86
CA GLY A 757 -9.17 -6.23 9.43
C GLY A 757 -7.85 -7.01 9.62
N ARG A 758 -7.90 -8.31 9.94
CA ARG A 758 -6.74 -9.19 10.14
C ARG A 758 -6.19 -9.78 8.83
N MET A 759 -6.98 -9.75 7.77
CA MET A 759 -6.60 -10.12 6.41
C MET A 759 -6.97 -8.99 5.44
N HIS A 760 -6.02 -8.58 4.59
CA HIS A 760 -6.27 -7.54 3.59
C HIS A 760 -7.02 -8.13 2.38
N SER A 761 -8.13 -7.49 1.98
CA SER A 761 -8.94 -7.91 0.83
C SER A 761 -8.39 -7.50 -0.54
N GLY A 762 -7.30 -6.74 -0.58
CA GLY A 762 -6.73 -6.13 -1.79
C GLY A 762 -7.16 -4.66 -1.96
N ASP A 763 -6.31 -3.83 -2.57
CA ASP A 763 -6.60 -2.40 -2.83
C ASP A 763 -7.79 -2.26 -3.78
N ARG A 764 -7.93 -3.23 -4.70
CA ARG A 764 -9.14 -3.50 -5.50
C ARG A 764 -9.78 -4.81 -5.02
N PRO A 765 -10.71 -4.78 -4.05
CA PRO A 765 -11.18 -5.97 -3.32
C PRO A 765 -11.83 -7.07 -4.16
N TYR A 766 -12.26 -6.75 -5.38
CA TYR A 766 -12.94 -7.68 -6.30
C TYR A 766 -12.15 -7.95 -7.57
N SER A 767 -10.90 -7.50 -7.66
CA SER A 767 -10.04 -7.75 -8.81
C SER A 767 -9.52 -9.19 -8.86
N MET A 768 -9.01 -9.58 -10.04
CA MET A 768 -8.39 -10.89 -10.27
C MET A 768 -7.08 -11.04 -9.48
N PHE A 769 -6.16 -10.07 -9.56
CA PHE A 769 -4.82 -10.24 -8.99
C PHE A 769 -4.69 -9.85 -7.52
N GLU A 770 -5.53 -8.94 -6.99
CA GLU A 770 -5.41 -8.47 -5.60
C GLU A 770 -6.54 -8.99 -4.70
N GLY A 771 -7.72 -9.24 -5.27
CA GLY A 771 -8.96 -9.38 -4.52
C GLY A 771 -9.62 -10.75 -4.57
N GLN A 772 -10.90 -10.77 -4.20
CA GLN A 772 -11.76 -11.95 -4.14
C GLN A 772 -12.05 -12.57 -5.52
N GLY A 773 -11.83 -11.84 -6.62
CA GLY A 773 -11.93 -12.41 -7.97
C GLY A 773 -10.93 -13.53 -8.20
N GLY A 774 -9.70 -13.35 -7.71
CA GLY A 774 -8.67 -14.39 -7.74
C GLY A 774 -8.95 -15.57 -6.81
N MET A 775 -9.59 -15.32 -5.66
CA MET A 775 -10.05 -16.38 -4.75
C MET A 775 -11.13 -17.26 -5.40
N ALA A 776 -12.10 -16.65 -6.06
CA ALA A 776 -13.11 -17.37 -6.84
C ALA A 776 -12.47 -18.19 -7.97
N HIS A 777 -11.48 -17.62 -8.66
CA HIS A 777 -10.75 -18.32 -9.72
C HIS A 777 -10.03 -19.58 -9.20
N LEU A 778 -9.34 -19.47 -8.06
CA LEU A 778 -8.72 -20.62 -7.42
C LEU A 778 -9.77 -21.71 -7.09
N PHE A 779 -10.91 -21.34 -6.50
CA PHE A 779 -11.95 -22.32 -6.16
C PHE A 779 -12.50 -23.06 -7.38
N LEU A 780 -12.61 -22.39 -8.54
CA LEU A 780 -12.96 -23.05 -9.81
C LEU A 780 -11.86 -24.02 -10.28
N ASP A 781 -10.59 -23.68 -10.08
CA ASP A 781 -9.47 -24.57 -10.41
C ASP A 781 -9.36 -25.78 -9.47
N MET A 782 -9.82 -25.66 -8.22
CA MET A 782 -9.84 -26.78 -7.28
C MET A 782 -10.86 -27.87 -7.64
N ILE A 783 -11.77 -27.62 -8.60
CA ILE A 783 -12.72 -28.63 -9.08
C ILE A 783 -12.02 -29.74 -9.86
N ARG A 784 -11.00 -29.39 -10.65
CA ARG A 784 -10.15 -30.32 -11.39
C ARG A 784 -8.68 -29.92 -11.20
N PRO A 785 -8.07 -30.28 -10.06
CA PRO A 785 -6.74 -29.79 -9.68
C PRO A 785 -5.64 -30.18 -10.68
N SER A 786 -5.80 -31.31 -11.38
CA SER A 786 -4.89 -31.76 -12.46
C SER A 786 -4.89 -30.83 -13.69
N GLU A 787 -5.98 -30.10 -13.92
CA GLU A 787 -6.14 -29.14 -15.03
C GLU A 787 -5.82 -27.69 -14.63
N SER A 788 -5.62 -27.43 -13.33
CA SER A 788 -5.39 -26.08 -12.81
C SER A 788 -4.18 -25.40 -13.47
N ARG A 789 -4.20 -24.07 -13.60
CA ARG A 789 -3.08 -23.26 -14.11
C ARG A 789 -3.10 -21.90 -13.42
N PHE A 790 -1.96 -21.43 -12.90
CA PHE A 790 -1.88 -20.07 -12.36
C PHE A 790 -2.34 -19.07 -13.43
N PRO A 791 -3.35 -18.22 -13.15
CA PRO A 791 -3.98 -17.38 -14.17
C PRO A 791 -2.98 -16.39 -14.77
N ALA A 792 -2.87 -16.40 -16.10
CA ALA A 792 -1.97 -15.55 -16.87
C ALA A 792 -0.47 -15.71 -16.55
N TYR A 793 -0.07 -16.88 -16.05
CA TYR A 793 1.34 -17.23 -15.86
C TYR A 793 1.65 -18.62 -16.40
N GLU A 794 0.95 -19.64 -15.92
CA GLU A 794 1.05 -21.00 -16.47
C GLU A 794 0.06 -21.14 -17.63
N LEU A 795 0.50 -21.79 -18.73
CA LEU A 795 -0.34 -22.01 -19.90
C LEU A 795 -1.00 -23.37 -19.90
#